data_AF-A0A0W0YZD9-F1
#
_entry.id   AF-A0A0W0YZD9-F1
#
_cell.length_a   1.000
_cell.length_b   1.000
_cell.length_c   1.000
_cell.angle_alpha   90.00
_cell.angle_beta   90.00
_cell.angle_gamma   90.00
#
_symmetry.space_group_name_H-M   'P 1'
#
loop_
_entity.id
_entity.type
_entity.pdbx_description
1 polymer ?
#
loop_
_entity_poly.entity_id
_entity_poly.type
_entity_poly.pdbx_seq_one_letter_code
_entity_poly.pdbx_strand_id
1 'polypeptide(L)'
;MLITQIKGALAEAGNQHEKSASNTDYLNKILHIDATRFIGQLNTLLAKSDLSEQECLDAVKKLLAQRWQNIAGTALSYTDQNRHYLTRLCFDLAKILHQQDNSLATYQYMMPTLTHIDDQILYYRDHIDQYALDEVILSDDQKSLIPVALLTCLSHHGNVDINKLVNPYDGAPLSVTEQARLRLHSSQSRELMETFAQIQECKQGNGSIGGHVQKLIMALREGGEHGGEDGKELEAGVNALNGIIKFMEYWRLLPKERQIELRALTSRTDKRTFGNLIDILDKSDRDSFDCVESISGLLEKILGEHGEILFKDTREDWQYISILAEKLDVLIKQMKVKTSGQDSHQIVFVDLLRELDGFQNVQSLPDLQALFHLLPVSQLPDVKEELLFLLKTHIKGSDDLHQLLMALQPEKFEFLFTCFINHHDTALGNLEEVAFLLEQLNSRQRDAFLLQFKAMSAGFSDNNLRFVRLFSYLSEEHRLALMRILGDHAVEIFTADLISLKIGLRYLPLEFCHILCEQYHDNQSKFFINGSQFADIYGSLEPEKQTVFYKNVADILPESIKNGRQLGYVLALLDAKQMETLCRKLVDKRPGPIFSGFEFCQAIFPLDPQQRKTVFDVFRPGLPDILTNDADFSLALRHLSSEDQTSLRQDMRCKAHIDSGEELSDEQLITRFIAQKQPQHARSNFTFFDHTRQINDSYLRDLLFGKKDAHNDSMSIN
;
A
#
# COMPACT_ATOMS: atom_id res chain seq x y z
N MET A 1 -5.11 62.65 -5.69
CA MET A 1 -4.25 62.15 -4.59
C MET A 1 -4.37 60.64 -4.46
N LEU A 2 -5.59 60.11 -4.39
CA LEU A 2 -5.89 58.68 -4.30
C LEU A 2 -5.28 57.82 -5.42
N ILE A 3 -5.48 58.22 -6.67
CA ILE A 3 -4.87 57.57 -7.84
C ILE A 3 -3.33 57.52 -7.72
N THR A 4 -2.72 58.55 -7.13
CA THR A 4 -1.28 58.60 -6.89
C THR A 4 -0.85 57.59 -5.82
N GLN A 5 -1.63 57.42 -4.74
CA GLN A 5 -1.37 56.41 -3.70
C GLN A 5 -1.47 54.99 -4.27
N ILE A 6 -2.52 54.71 -5.06
CA ILE A 6 -2.70 53.42 -5.74
C ILE A 6 -1.52 53.13 -6.68
N LYS A 7 -1.10 54.11 -7.49
CA LYS A 7 0.07 53.98 -8.37
C LYS A 7 1.37 53.74 -7.60
N GLY A 8 1.51 54.35 -6.41
CA GLY A 8 2.64 54.13 -5.51
C GLY A 8 2.73 52.68 -5.04
N ALA A 9 1.64 52.15 -4.46
CA ALA A 9 1.56 50.76 -4.02
C ALA A 9 1.82 49.78 -5.18
N LEU A 10 1.32 50.09 -6.38
CA LEU A 10 1.53 49.28 -7.57
C LEU A 10 3.00 49.25 -8.03
N ALA A 11 3.70 50.39 -7.98
CA ALA A 11 5.11 50.46 -8.34
C ALA A 11 6.00 49.66 -7.37
N GLU A 12 5.69 49.68 -6.08
CA GLU A 12 6.38 48.86 -5.07
C GLU A 12 6.17 47.36 -5.31
N ALA A 13 4.93 46.96 -5.61
CA ALA A 13 4.59 45.58 -5.95
C ALA A 13 5.32 45.10 -7.22
N GLY A 14 5.43 45.94 -8.25
CA GLY A 14 6.15 45.62 -9.50
C GLY A 14 7.63 45.30 -9.27
N ASN A 15 8.31 46.06 -8.41
CA ASN A 15 9.72 45.80 -8.07
C ASN A 15 9.92 44.47 -7.29
N GLN A 16 8.92 44.03 -6.55
CA GLN A 16 8.95 42.75 -5.83
C GLN A 16 8.59 41.57 -6.74
N HIS A 17 7.65 41.77 -7.66
CA HIS A 17 7.25 40.81 -8.69
C HIS A 17 8.43 40.32 -9.52
N GLU A 18 9.26 41.23 -10.03
CA GLU A 18 10.47 40.88 -10.81
C GLU A 18 11.47 40.02 -10.02
N LYS A 19 11.58 40.23 -8.70
CA LYS A 19 12.47 39.42 -7.83
C LYS A 19 11.91 38.03 -7.56
N SER A 20 10.58 37.91 -7.44
CA SER A 20 9.88 36.66 -7.12
C SER A 20 9.87 35.65 -8.28
N ALA A 21 10.02 36.12 -9.52
CA ALA A 21 9.93 35.31 -10.74
C ALA A 21 11.01 34.20 -10.86
N SER A 22 12.03 34.22 -9.99
CA SER A 22 13.11 33.21 -9.99
C SER A 22 12.79 31.95 -9.18
N ASN A 23 11.67 31.89 -8.45
CA ASN A 23 11.31 30.72 -7.65
C ASN A 23 10.70 29.61 -8.50
N THR A 24 11.24 28.39 -8.41
CA THR A 24 10.88 27.26 -9.27
C THR A 24 9.65 26.48 -8.80
N ASP A 25 9.15 26.76 -7.60
CA ASP A 25 7.99 26.05 -7.03
C ASP A 25 6.69 26.35 -7.81
N TYR A 26 5.88 25.31 -8.02
CA TYR A 26 4.67 25.38 -8.85
C TYR A 26 3.63 26.35 -8.29
N LEU A 27 3.39 26.36 -6.96
CA LEU A 27 2.44 27.29 -6.36
C LEU A 27 2.87 28.74 -6.59
N ASN A 28 4.17 29.02 -6.50
CA ASN A 28 4.72 30.34 -6.81
C ASN A 28 4.52 30.74 -8.27
N LYS A 29 4.60 29.80 -9.23
CA LYS A 29 4.25 30.07 -10.65
C LYS A 29 2.79 30.48 -10.79
N ILE A 30 1.87 29.75 -10.13
CA ILE A 30 0.43 30.07 -10.14
C ILE A 30 0.15 31.44 -9.49
N LEU A 31 0.78 31.74 -8.36
CA LEU A 31 0.67 33.05 -7.69
C LEU A 31 1.18 34.19 -8.55
N HIS A 32 2.27 33.96 -9.28
CA HIS A 32 2.82 34.94 -10.21
C HIS A 32 1.86 35.25 -11.37
N ILE A 33 1.18 34.24 -11.91
CA ILE A 33 0.17 34.41 -12.96
C ILE A 33 -1.03 35.19 -12.43
N ASP A 34 -1.57 34.80 -11.26
CA ASP A 34 -2.66 35.51 -10.59
C ASP A 34 -2.30 36.98 -10.36
N ALA A 35 -1.11 37.25 -9.82
CA ALA A 35 -0.65 38.59 -9.56
C ALA A 35 -0.46 39.43 -10.83
N THR A 36 0.11 38.84 -11.88
CA THR A 36 0.30 39.51 -13.19
C THR A 36 -1.06 39.91 -13.77
N ARG A 37 -2.04 39.02 -13.66
CA ARG A 37 -3.40 39.26 -14.13
C ARG A 37 -4.09 40.37 -13.33
N PHE A 38 -4.05 40.28 -11.99
CA PHE A 38 -4.65 41.30 -11.12
C PHE A 38 -4.03 42.68 -11.36
N ILE A 39 -2.70 42.76 -11.42
CA ILE A 39 -1.96 44.00 -11.72
C ILE A 39 -2.34 44.53 -13.11
N GLY A 40 -2.49 43.68 -14.11
CA GLY A 40 -2.93 44.07 -15.46
C GLY A 40 -4.34 44.67 -15.47
N GLN A 41 -5.28 44.07 -14.72
CA GLN A 41 -6.64 44.58 -14.55
C GLN A 41 -6.64 45.94 -13.84
N LEU A 42 -5.85 46.07 -12.77
CA LEU A 42 -5.71 47.32 -12.03
C LEU A 42 -5.09 48.43 -12.91
N ASN A 43 -4.03 48.13 -13.67
CA ASN A 43 -3.44 49.08 -14.62
C ASN A 43 -4.45 49.53 -15.68
N THR A 44 -5.24 48.59 -16.22
CA THR A 44 -6.29 48.89 -17.21
C THR A 44 -7.37 49.80 -16.63
N LEU A 45 -7.74 49.60 -15.36
CA LEU A 45 -8.67 50.45 -14.63
C LEU A 45 -8.10 51.86 -14.45
N LEU A 46 -6.84 51.98 -14.02
CA LEU A 46 -6.16 53.26 -13.76
C LEU A 46 -5.76 54.03 -15.02
N ALA A 47 -5.71 53.37 -16.18
CA ALA A 47 -5.41 54.01 -17.46
C ALA A 47 -6.61 54.75 -18.06
N LYS A 48 -7.84 54.51 -17.57
CA LYS A 48 -9.05 55.21 -18.01
C LYS A 48 -9.03 56.64 -17.48
N SER A 49 -8.82 57.62 -18.36
CA SER A 49 -8.73 59.04 -18.01
C SER A 49 -10.04 59.63 -17.49
N ASP A 50 -11.17 59.00 -17.80
CA ASP A 50 -12.49 59.60 -17.64
C ASP A 50 -13.23 59.13 -16.38
N LEU A 51 -12.62 58.27 -15.55
CA LEU A 51 -13.23 57.81 -14.31
C LEU A 51 -13.16 58.90 -13.24
N SER A 52 -14.30 59.20 -12.62
CA SER A 52 -14.34 59.95 -11.37
C SER A 52 -13.66 59.17 -10.23
N GLU A 53 -13.32 59.88 -9.15
CA GLU A 53 -12.68 59.27 -7.98
C GLU A 53 -13.56 58.16 -7.36
N GLN A 54 -14.88 58.39 -7.26
CA GLN A 54 -15.82 57.39 -6.75
C GLN A 54 -15.94 56.18 -7.66
N GLU A 55 -16.05 56.38 -8.98
CA GLU A 55 -16.12 55.26 -9.93
C GLU A 55 -14.83 54.42 -9.90
N CYS A 56 -13.68 55.07 -9.68
CA CYS A 56 -12.41 54.37 -9.48
C CYS A 56 -12.43 53.52 -8.20
N LEU A 57 -12.90 54.07 -7.07
CA LEU A 57 -13.02 53.34 -5.81
C LEU A 57 -13.97 52.15 -5.91
N ASP A 58 -15.15 52.34 -6.49
CA ASP A 58 -16.13 51.28 -6.68
C ASP A 58 -15.58 50.16 -7.59
N ALA A 59 -14.82 50.54 -8.62
CA ALA A 59 -14.18 49.58 -9.51
C ALA A 59 -13.04 48.81 -8.82
N VAL A 60 -12.24 49.45 -7.95
CA VAL A 60 -11.22 48.76 -7.14
C VAL A 60 -11.87 47.83 -6.11
N LYS A 61 -12.94 48.28 -5.43
CA LYS A 61 -13.73 47.44 -4.51
C LYS A 61 -14.27 46.20 -5.22
N LYS A 62 -14.84 46.38 -6.42
CA LYS A 62 -15.31 45.27 -7.27
C LYS A 62 -14.18 44.33 -7.68
N LEU A 63 -13.00 44.86 -8.00
CA LEU A 63 -11.84 44.07 -8.38
C LEU A 63 -11.33 43.21 -7.21
N LEU A 64 -11.24 43.76 -6.00
CA LEU A 64 -10.89 43.00 -4.80
C LEU A 64 -11.92 41.90 -4.50
N ALA A 65 -13.21 42.23 -4.56
CA ALA A 65 -14.29 41.27 -4.35
C ALA A 65 -14.27 40.14 -5.39
N GLN A 66 -14.02 40.46 -6.65
CA GLN A 66 -13.89 39.48 -7.72
C GLN A 66 -12.68 38.56 -7.49
N ARG A 67 -11.53 39.13 -7.11
CA ARG A 67 -10.36 38.31 -6.77
C ARG A 67 -10.68 37.38 -5.61
N TRP A 68 -11.31 37.89 -4.54
CA TRP A 68 -11.70 37.08 -3.39
C TRP A 68 -12.58 35.89 -3.78
N GLN A 69 -13.62 36.13 -4.57
CA GLN A 69 -14.52 35.08 -5.06
C GLN A 69 -13.76 33.93 -5.73
N ASN A 70 -12.64 34.23 -6.40
CA ASN A 70 -11.84 33.24 -7.09
C ASN A 70 -10.90 32.46 -6.15
N ILE A 71 -10.34 33.11 -5.12
CA ILE A 71 -9.25 32.58 -4.29
C ILE A 71 -9.64 32.20 -2.87
N ALA A 72 -10.87 32.49 -2.43
CA ALA A 72 -11.33 32.19 -1.08
C ALA A 72 -11.33 30.67 -0.80
N GLY A 73 -10.81 30.28 0.36
CA GLY A 73 -10.66 28.86 0.75
C GLY A 73 -9.60 28.10 -0.05
N THR A 74 -8.76 28.78 -0.84
CA THR A 74 -7.66 28.17 -1.59
C THR A 74 -6.29 28.53 -1.01
N ALA A 75 -5.24 27.88 -1.51
CA ALA A 75 -3.84 28.18 -1.23
C ALA A 75 -3.42 29.59 -1.68
N LEU A 76 -4.23 30.26 -2.51
CA LEU A 76 -4.01 31.64 -2.97
C LEU A 76 -4.72 32.68 -2.08
N SER A 77 -5.40 32.22 -1.02
CA SER A 77 -6.10 33.08 -0.06
C SER A 77 -5.14 34.06 0.62
N TYR A 78 -5.68 35.18 1.10
CA TYR A 78 -4.87 36.23 1.72
C TYR A 78 -4.20 35.79 3.03
N THR A 79 -4.84 34.91 3.81
CA THR A 79 -4.29 34.38 5.06
C THR A 79 -3.15 33.40 4.81
N ASP A 80 -3.25 32.60 3.74
CA ASP A 80 -2.17 31.69 3.32
C ASP A 80 -1.00 32.46 2.68
N GLN A 81 -1.31 33.45 1.84
CA GLN A 81 -0.33 34.25 1.11
C GLN A 81 -0.01 35.57 1.82
N ASN A 82 -0.03 35.60 3.15
CA ASN A 82 0.07 36.83 3.95
C ASN A 82 1.35 37.64 3.71
N ARG A 83 2.45 36.98 3.29
CA ARG A 83 3.73 37.61 2.96
C ARG A 83 3.89 37.95 1.48
N HIS A 84 3.02 37.44 0.62
CA HIS A 84 3.12 37.66 -0.82
C HIS A 84 2.84 39.13 -1.16
N TYR A 85 3.59 39.69 -2.11
CA TYR A 85 3.50 41.11 -2.44
C TYR A 85 2.11 41.49 -2.99
N LEU A 86 1.42 40.56 -3.67
CA LEU A 86 0.05 40.78 -4.13
C LEU A 86 -0.93 40.96 -2.96
N THR A 87 -0.80 40.17 -1.90
CA THR A 87 -1.63 40.29 -0.70
C THR A 87 -1.39 41.63 -0.02
N ARG A 88 -0.13 42.07 0.08
CA ARG A 88 0.22 43.40 0.61
C ARG A 88 -0.40 44.52 -0.21
N LEU A 89 -0.28 44.45 -1.54
CA LEU A 89 -0.92 45.39 -2.45
C LEU A 89 -2.44 45.43 -2.22
N CYS A 90 -3.10 44.28 -2.15
CA CYS A 90 -4.55 44.22 -1.89
C CYS A 90 -4.92 44.81 -0.52
N PHE A 91 -4.09 44.61 0.50
CA PHE A 91 -4.27 45.20 1.83
C PHE A 91 -4.08 46.72 1.84
N ASP A 92 -3.09 47.24 1.10
CA ASP A 92 -2.90 48.68 0.96
C ASP A 92 -4.08 49.32 0.20
N LEU A 93 -4.60 48.66 -0.84
CA LEU A 93 -5.81 49.11 -1.53
C LEU A 93 -7.03 49.11 -0.60
N ALA A 94 -7.17 48.07 0.23
CA ALA A 94 -8.25 47.96 1.21
C ALA A 94 -8.16 49.05 2.29
N LYS A 95 -6.96 49.39 2.77
CA LYS A 95 -6.75 50.53 3.69
C LYS A 95 -7.14 51.85 3.07
N ILE A 96 -6.77 52.05 1.80
CA ILE A 96 -7.14 53.25 1.05
C ILE A 96 -8.68 53.34 0.96
N LEU A 97 -9.36 52.24 0.64
CA LEU A 97 -10.83 52.17 0.61
C LEU A 97 -11.44 52.48 1.98
N HIS A 98 -10.96 51.85 3.05
CA HIS A 98 -11.45 52.06 4.42
C HIS A 98 -11.27 53.53 4.90
N GLN A 99 -10.19 54.19 4.49
CA GLN A 99 -9.96 55.61 4.79
C GLN A 99 -10.97 56.54 4.10
N GLN A 100 -11.50 56.13 2.94
CA GLN A 100 -12.52 56.91 2.21
C GLN A 100 -13.94 56.55 2.67
N ASP A 101 -14.18 55.28 2.99
CA ASP A 101 -15.45 54.72 3.41
C ASP A 101 -15.21 53.76 4.58
N ASN A 102 -15.55 54.19 5.80
CA ASN A 102 -15.36 53.39 7.01
C ASN A 102 -16.57 52.51 7.33
N SER A 103 -17.51 52.33 6.40
CA SER A 103 -18.70 51.48 6.60
C SER A 103 -18.37 49.99 6.68
N LEU A 104 -17.19 49.60 6.17
CA LEU A 104 -16.67 48.24 6.21
C LEU A 104 -15.28 48.24 6.86
N ALA A 105 -14.95 47.18 7.58
CA ALA A 105 -13.60 46.96 8.07
C ALA A 105 -12.61 46.77 6.91
N THR A 106 -11.32 47.01 7.19
CA THR A 106 -10.25 46.88 6.18
C THR A 106 -10.28 45.49 5.55
N TYR A 107 -10.41 44.44 6.36
CA TYR A 107 -10.47 43.07 5.86
C TYR A 107 -11.73 42.75 5.03
N GLN A 108 -12.87 43.43 5.21
CA GLN A 108 -14.06 43.20 4.37
C GLN A 108 -13.90 43.68 2.94
N TYR A 109 -13.07 44.70 2.71
CA TYR A 109 -12.76 45.12 1.34
C TYR A 109 -11.96 44.05 0.59
N MET A 110 -11.09 43.32 1.30
CA MET A 110 -10.34 42.19 0.73
C MET A 110 -11.17 40.91 0.68
N MET A 111 -11.94 40.63 1.73
CA MET A 111 -12.64 39.38 1.96
C MET A 111 -14.13 39.67 2.25
N PRO A 112 -14.94 40.02 1.23
CA PRO A 112 -16.33 40.43 1.45
C PRO A 112 -17.26 39.37 2.08
N THR A 113 -16.82 38.11 2.19
CA THR A 113 -17.57 37.05 2.87
C THR A 113 -17.46 37.14 4.39
N LEU A 114 -16.53 37.93 4.92
CA LEU A 114 -16.39 38.14 6.36
C LEU A 114 -17.60 38.90 6.91
N THR A 115 -18.34 38.22 7.78
CA THR A 115 -19.54 38.75 8.44
C THR A 115 -19.32 38.97 9.94
N HIS A 116 -18.33 38.30 10.53
CA HIS A 116 -18.01 38.35 11.95
C HIS A 116 -16.76 39.19 12.22
N ILE A 117 -16.95 40.49 12.49
CA ILE A 117 -15.85 41.48 12.56
C ILE A 117 -15.96 42.36 13.80
N ASP A 118 -17.19 42.81 14.08
CA ASP A 118 -17.53 43.64 15.25
C ASP A 118 -18.19 42.86 16.38
N ASP A 119 -18.39 41.55 16.20
CA ASP A 119 -18.86 40.70 17.28
C ASP A 119 -17.80 40.71 18.38
N GLN A 120 -18.23 40.94 19.63
CA GLN A 120 -17.33 40.88 20.77
C GLN A 120 -16.68 39.49 20.77
N ILE A 121 -15.40 39.44 20.38
CA ILE A 121 -14.66 38.18 20.29
C ILE A 121 -14.71 37.56 21.68
N LEU A 122 -15.32 36.39 21.80
CA LEU A 122 -15.29 35.63 23.05
C LEU A 122 -13.80 35.52 23.44
N TYR A 123 -13.46 36.01 24.63
CA TYR A 123 -12.12 36.02 25.22
C TYR A 123 -11.11 37.09 24.75
N TYR A 124 -11.41 37.91 23.73
CA TYR A 124 -10.50 38.97 23.25
C TYR A 124 -11.23 40.31 23.08
N ARG A 125 -10.59 41.43 23.45
CA ARG A 125 -11.22 42.76 23.41
C ARG A 125 -10.82 43.58 22.17
N ASP A 126 -10.25 42.92 21.17
CA ASP A 126 -9.59 43.57 20.05
C ASP A 126 -10.44 43.41 18.78
N HIS A 127 -10.53 44.48 17.98
CA HIS A 127 -11.19 44.47 16.68
C HIS A 127 -10.34 43.65 15.68
N ILE A 128 -10.95 42.91 14.75
CA ILE A 128 -10.20 41.98 13.88
C ILE A 128 -9.09 42.67 13.05
N ASP A 129 -9.31 43.90 12.61
CA ASP A 129 -8.30 44.71 11.90
C ASP A 129 -7.01 44.98 12.72
N GLN A 130 -7.00 44.68 14.03
CA GLN A 130 -5.82 44.79 14.88
C GLN A 130 -4.88 43.58 14.72
N TYR A 131 -5.38 42.43 14.27
CA TYR A 131 -4.57 41.27 13.98
C TYR A 131 -3.93 41.38 12.61
N ALA A 132 -2.67 40.97 12.51
CA ALA A 132 -2.03 40.79 11.22
C ALA A 132 -2.53 39.52 10.52
N LEU A 133 -2.51 39.47 9.18
CA LEU A 133 -2.94 38.29 8.41
C LEU A 133 -2.12 37.02 8.73
N ASP A 134 -0.92 37.17 9.28
CA ASP A 134 -0.07 36.06 9.72
C ASP A 134 -0.32 35.65 11.18
N GLU A 135 -1.36 36.20 11.83
CA GLU A 135 -1.79 35.88 13.21
C GLU A 135 -3.19 35.21 13.25
N VAL A 136 -3.80 34.99 12.09
CA VAL A 136 -5.17 34.49 11.94
C VAL A 136 -5.24 33.38 10.90
N ILE A 137 -6.25 32.52 11.00
CA ILE A 137 -6.67 31.62 9.92
C ILE A 137 -8.08 31.99 9.46
N LEU A 138 -8.40 31.74 8.19
CA LEU A 138 -9.75 31.90 7.67
C LEU A 138 -10.62 30.71 8.08
N SER A 139 -11.85 30.93 8.55
CA SER A 139 -12.78 29.83 8.82
C SER A 139 -13.12 29.06 7.54
N ASP A 140 -13.48 27.77 7.66
CA ASP A 140 -13.83 26.92 6.52
C ASP A 140 -15.05 27.46 5.75
N ASP A 141 -15.98 28.11 6.45
CA ASP A 141 -17.14 28.78 5.84
C ASP A 141 -16.84 30.19 5.32
N GLN A 142 -15.60 30.64 5.49
CA GLN A 142 -15.05 31.91 5.00
C GLN A 142 -15.72 33.16 5.60
N LYS A 143 -16.40 33.03 6.75
CA LYS A 143 -17.13 34.13 7.40
C LYS A 143 -16.40 34.83 8.52
N SER A 144 -15.33 34.24 9.06
CA SER A 144 -14.56 34.80 10.17
C SER A 144 -13.05 34.56 10.04
N LEU A 145 -12.26 35.42 10.69
CA LEU A 145 -10.81 35.27 10.84
C LEU A 145 -10.51 34.83 12.27
N ILE A 146 -10.18 33.55 12.46
CA ILE A 146 -9.96 32.92 13.75
C ILE A 146 -8.54 33.26 14.22
N PRO A 147 -8.37 33.99 15.34
CA PRO A 147 -7.05 34.32 15.87
C PRO A 147 -6.31 33.07 16.33
N VAL A 148 -5.05 32.92 15.93
CA VAL A 148 -4.21 31.80 16.35
C VAL A 148 -3.92 31.85 17.85
N ALA A 149 -4.04 33.05 18.45
CA ALA A 149 -4.03 33.24 19.90
C ALA A 149 -5.10 32.40 20.63
N LEU A 150 -6.15 31.92 19.95
CA LEU A 150 -7.13 30.98 20.50
C LEU A 150 -6.48 29.73 21.11
N LEU A 151 -5.32 29.29 20.60
CA LEU A 151 -4.55 28.18 21.18
C LEU A 151 -4.09 28.46 22.62
N THR A 152 -4.09 29.71 23.07
CA THR A 152 -3.77 30.09 24.45
C THR A 152 -4.88 29.72 25.45
N CYS A 153 -6.05 29.33 24.97
CA CYS A 153 -7.13 28.75 25.77
C CYS A 153 -6.81 27.30 26.20
N LEU A 154 -5.87 26.63 25.52
CA LEU A 154 -5.39 25.32 25.95
C LEU A 154 -4.75 25.44 27.33
N SER A 155 -5.13 24.53 28.22
CA SER A 155 -4.66 24.52 29.59
C SER A 155 -4.11 23.15 29.93
N HIS A 156 -2.90 23.10 30.48
CA HIS A 156 -2.36 21.87 31.05
C HIS A 156 -3.14 21.39 32.28
N HIS A 157 -4.11 22.14 32.79
CA HIS A 157 -5.00 21.67 33.86
C HIS A 157 -6.19 20.88 33.28
N GLY A 158 -6.59 21.13 32.03
CA GLY A 158 -7.51 20.25 31.27
C GLY A 158 -8.94 20.75 31.15
N ASN A 159 -9.14 22.07 31.05
CA ASN A 159 -10.47 22.64 30.79
C ASN A 159 -10.84 22.65 29.31
N VAL A 160 -9.87 22.69 28.39
CA VAL A 160 -10.14 22.82 26.95
C VAL A 160 -9.18 21.95 26.16
N ASP A 161 -9.73 20.93 25.50
CA ASP A 161 -9.05 20.16 24.46
C ASP A 161 -9.16 20.92 23.13
N ILE A 162 -8.28 20.64 22.16
CA ILE A 162 -8.36 21.24 20.82
C ILE A 162 -9.71 20.97 20.15
N ASN A 163 -10.28 19.79 20.39
CA ASN A 163 -11.60 19.41 19.87
C ASN A 163 -12.75 20.22 20.51
N LYS A 164 -12.48 20.91 21.64
CA LYS A 164 -13.43 21.77 22.34
C LYS A 164 -13.18 23.25 22.07
N LEU A 165 -12.19 23.59 21.24
CA LEU A 165 -12.04 24.96 20.78
C LEU A 165 -13.24 25.30 19.89
N VAL A 166 -13.79 26.47 20.13
CA VAL A 166 -14.90 27.02 19.37
C VAL A 166 -14.42 28.25 18.62
N ASN A 167 -15.03 28.51 17.47
CA ASN A 167 -14.89 29.76 16.76
C ASN A 167 -15.36 30.90 17.69
N PRO A 168 -14.50 31.90 17.98
CA PRO A 168 -14.78 32.88 19.02
C PRO A 168 -15.87 33.90 18.64
N TYR A 169 -16.38 33.85 17.40
CA TYR A 169 -17.42 34.76 16.94
C TYR A 169 -18.82 34.16 17.02
N ASP A 170 -19.00 32.90 16.60
CA ASP A 170 -20.31 32.23 16.56
C ASP A 170 -20.48 31.15 17.65
N GLY A 171 -19.39 30.81 18.36
CA GLY A 171 -19.37 29.77 19.38
C GLY A 171 -19.47 28.34 18.82
N ALA A 172 -19.43 28.17 17.49
CA ALA A 172 -19.48 26.85 16.87
C ALA A 172 -18.16 26.09 17.10
N PRO A 173 -18.19 24.76 17.31
CA PRO A 173 -16.96 23.97 17.38
C PRO A 173 -16.13 24.12 16.11
N LEU A 174 -14.81 24.26 16.27
CA LEU A 174 -13.90 24.32 15.12
C LEU A 174 -13.97 23.03 14.30
N SER A 175 -13.95 23.15 12.98
CA SER A 175 -13.87 22.01 12.08
C SER A 175 -12.54 21.25 12.26
N VAL A 176 -12.50 19.99 11.84
CA VAL A 176 -11.25 19.20 11.84
C VAL A 176 -10.15 19.87 11.01
N THR A 177 -10.52 20.52 9.91
CA THR A 177 -9.59 21.23 9.02
C THR A 177 -9.06 22.49 9.70
N GLU A 178 -9.92 23.28 10.36
CA GLU A 178 -9.51 24.48 11.11
C GLU A 178 -8.56 24.12 12.25
N GLN A 179 -8.86 23.06 13.01
CA GLN A 179 -7.99 22.56 14.07
C GLN A 179 -6.61 22.12 13.52
N ALA A 180 -6.59 21.43 12.38
CA ALA A 180 -5.35 21.03 11.71
C ALA A 180 -4.55 22.25 11.24
N ARG A 181 -5.21 23.27 10.68
CA ARG A 181 -4.58 24.53 10.25
C ARG A 181 -4.03 25.33 11.43
N LEU A 182 -4.76 25.47 12.53
CA LEU A 182 -4.24 26.08 13.76
C LEU A 182 -2.98 25.38 14.28
N ARG A 183 -2.98 24.05 14.30
CA ARG A 183 -1.83 23.23 14.73
C ARG A 183 -0.61 23.46 13.85
N LEU A 184 -0.79 23.58 12.54
CA LEU A 184 0.31 23.69 11.58
C LEU A 184 0.73 25.13 11.25
N HIS A 185 -0.04 26.13 11.72
CA HIS A 185 0.09 27.54 11.36
C HIS A 185 1.51 28.10 11.56
N SER A 186 2.16 27.81 12.68
CA SER A 186 3.54 28.24 12.96
C SER A 186 4.33 27.14 13.68
N SER A 187 5.66 27.28 13.75
CA SER A 187 6.49 26.35 14.53
C SER A 187 6.11 26.40 16.02
N GLN A 188 5.73 27.57 16.53
CA GLN A 188 5.26 27.73 17.91
C GLN A 188 3.92 27.02 18.14
N SER A 189 2.95 27.16 17.22
CA SER A 189 1.68 26.43 17.31
C SER A 189 1.91 24.92 17.32
N ARG A 190 2.79 24.42 16.45
CA ARG A 190 3.12 22.99 16.38
C ARG A 190 3.75 22.50 17.68
N GLU A 191 4.76 23.21 18.19
CA GLU A 191 5.44 22.86 19.43
C GLU A 191 4.50 22.91 20.64
N LEU A 192 3.59 23.88 20.69
CA LEU A 192 2.56 23.98 21.73
C LEU A 192 1.63 22.76 21.67
N MET A 193 1.17 22.39 20.48
CA MET A 193 0.27 21.26 20.29
C MET A 193 0.94 19.91 20.56
N GLU A 194 2.22 19.74 20.21
CA GLU A 194 3.01 18.55 20.54
C GLU A 194 3.25 18.44 22.05
N THR A 195 3.63 19.55 22.70
CA THR A 195 3.83 19.60 24.16
C THR A 195 2.51 19.29 24.88
N PHE A 196 1.39 19.86 24.42
CA PHE A 196 0.07 19.56 24.96
C PHE A 196 -0.30 18.08 24.77
N ALA A 197 -0.08 17.51 23.59
CA ALA A 197 -0.35 16.09 23.33
C ALA A 197 0.49 15.17 24.23
N GLN A 198 1.78 15.47 24.42
CA GLN A 198 2.67 14.74 25.34
C GLN A 198 2.16 14.81 26.78
N ILE A 199 1.72 15.99 27.23
CA ILE A 199 1.08 16.14 28.55
C ILE A 199 -0.14 15.22 28.63
N GLN A 200 -1.05 15.23 27.64
CA GLN A 200 -2.25 14.38 27.67
C GLN A 200 -1.90 12.88 27.65
N GLU A 201 -0.94 12.47 26.84
CA GLU A 201 -0.46 11.09 26.77
C GLU A 201 0.11 10.62 28.11
N CYS A 202 1.00 11.42 28.73
CA CYS A 202 1.55 11.11 30.04
C CYS A 202 0.45 11.00 31.10
N LYS A 203 -0.55 11.89 31.06
CA LYS A 203 -1.66 11.87 32.00
C LYS A 203 -2.57 10.66 31.85
N GLN A 204 -2.86 10.25 30.62
CA GLN A 204 -3.73 9.11 30.32
C GLN A 204 -3.00 7.77 30.47
N GLY A 205 -1.69 7.71 30.23
CA GLY A 205 -0.88 6.51 30.35
C GLY A 205 -0.46 6.18 31.79
N ASN A 206 -0.44 7.16 32.70
CA ASN A 206 0.11 6.98 34.04
C ASN A 206 -0.80 6.11 34.94
N GLY A 207 -0.20 5.06 35.52
CA GLY A 207 -0.86 4.11 36.43
C GLY A 207 -0.83 4.49 37.92
N SER A 208 -0.22 5.62 38.27
CA SER A 208 -0.23 6.15 39.64
C SER A 208 -1.60 6.66 40.06
N ILE A 209 -1.74 6.90 41.36
CA ILE A 209 -2.95 7.52 41.94
C ILE A 209 -3.22 8.86 41.26
N GLY A 210 -2.18 9.67 41.03
CA GLY A 210 -2.29 10.94 40.31
C GLY A 210 -2.85 10.77 38.89
N GLY A 211 -2.38 9.77 38.14
CA GLY A 211 -2.91 9.45 36.81
C GLY A 211 -4.38 9.00 36.85
N HIS A 212 -4.77 8.19 37.84
CA HIS A 212 -6.17 7.80 38.03
C HIS A 212 -7.08 8.97 38.45
N VAL A 213 -6.61 9.86 39.33
CA VAL A 213 -7.33 11.09 39.70
C VAL A 213 -7.50 11.99 38.48
N GLN A 214 -6.49 12.08 37.61
CA GLN A 214 -6.58 12.86 36.40
C GLN A 214 -7.64 12.31 35.43
N LYS A 215 -7.67 11.00 35.22
CA LYS A 215 -8.72 10.33 34.43
C LYS A 215 -10.11 10.59 35.02
N LEU A 216 -10.24 10.57 36.34
CA LEU A 216 -11.49 10.92 37.02
C LEU A 216 -11.87 12.38 36.75
N ILE A 217 -10.94 13.34 36.90
CA ILE A 217 -11.19 14.76 36.62
C ILE A 217 -11.72 14.96 35.19
N MET A 218 -11.08 14.34 34.20
CA MET A 218 -11.51 14.43 32.80
C MET A 218 -12.93 13.89 32.61
N ALA A 219 -13.21 12.71 33.15
CA ALA A 219 -14.53 12.09 33.05
C ALA A 219 -15.62 12.91 33.75
N LEU A 220 -15.33 13.49 34.92
CA LEU A 220 -16.26 14.37 35.64
C LEU A 220 -16.59 15.64 34.85
N ARG A 221 -15.61 16.20 34.11
CA ARG A 221 -15.84 17.36 33.22
C ARG A 221 -16.67 17.01 32.02
N GLU A 222 -16.37 15.88 31.36
CA GLU A 222 -17.10 15.41 30.19
C GLU A 222 -18.55 15.07 30.52
N GLY A 223 -18.81 14.47 31.68
CA GLY A 223 -20.17 14.22 32.18
C GLY A 223 -20.74 15.34 33.06
N GLY A 224 -20.13 16.53 33.08
CA GLY A 224 -20.66 17.70 33.78
C GLY A 224 -21.68 18.46 32.95
N GLU A 225 -22.31 19.49 33.53
CA GLU A 225 -23.30 20.35 32.86
C GLU A 225 -22.75 21.00 31.59
N HIS A 226 -21.49 21.44 31.62
CA HIS A 226 -20.82 22.06 30.47
C HIS A 226 -20.05 21.06 29.60
N GLY A 227 -20.13 19.75 29.90
CA GLY A 227 -19.37 18.70 29.23
C GLY A 227 -19.92 18.28 27.87
N GLY A 228 -21.18 18.58 27.59
CA GLY A 228 -21.86 18.27 26.32
C GLY A 228 -22.49 16.87 26.24
N GLU A 229 -22.26 15.99 27.23
CA GLU A 229 -22.77 14.61 27.26
C GLU A 229 -23.78 14.37 28.40
N ASP A 230 -24.92 15.04 28.29
CA ASP A 230 -26.15 14.84 29.11
C ASP A 230 -26.03 15.10 30.63
N GLY A 231 -24.89 15.62 31.10
CA GLY A 231 -24.75 16.09 32.48
C GLY A 231 -25.65 17.29 32.78
N LYS A 232 -26.15 17.39 34.02
CA LYS A 232 -26.86 18.57 34.55
C LYS A 232 -26.22 18.98 35.87
N GLU A 233 -26.55 20.18 36.35
CA GLU A 233 -26.02 20.75 37.60
C GLU A 233 -26.04 19.74 38.78
N LEU A 234 -27.09 18.90 38.86
CA LEU A 234 -27.28 17.90 39.93
C LEU A 234 -27.30 16.44 39.42
N GLU A 235 -27.03 16.20 38.14
CA GLU A 235 -27.06 14.86 37.54
C GLU A 235 -25.76 14.60 36.76
N ALA A 236 -24.95 13.66 37.23
CA ALA A 236 -23.74 13.25 36.52
C ALA A 236 -24.10 12.56 35.20
N GLY A 237 -23.52 13.01 34.09
CA GLY A 237 -23.60 12.37 32.79
C GLY A 237 -22.89 11.02 32.75
N VAL A 238 -23.10 10.27 31.67
CA VAL A 238 -22.62 8.88 31.53
C VAL A 238 -21.09 8.78 31.68
N ASN A 239 -20.33 9.73 31.12
CA ASN A 239 -18.87 9.73 31.23
C ASN A 239 -18.40 9.95 32.66
N ALA A 240 -19.02 10.89 33.39
CA ALA A 240 -18.72 11.13 34.80
C ALA A 240 -18.97 9.88 35.63
N LEU A 241 -20.12 9.22 35.45
CA LEU A 241 -20.44 7.96 36.14
C LEU A 241 -19.42 6.86 35.84
N ASN A 242 -19.07 6.66 34.57
CA ASN A 242 -18.06 5.68 34.18
C ASN A 242 -16.68 5.98 34.78
N GLY A 243 -16.28 7.25 34.81
CA GLY A 243 -15.04 7.70 35.44
C GLY A 243 -15.03 7.45 36.95
N ILE A 244 -16.13 7.77 37.64
CA ILE A 244 -16.32 7.51 39.07
C ILE A 244 -16.20 6.01 39.35
N ILE A 245 -16.92 5.16 38.61
CA ILE A 245 -16.88 3.70 38.79
C ILE A 245 -15.44 3.17 38.66
N LYS A 246 -14.76 3.50 37.55
CA LYS A 246 -13.38 3.07 37.29
C LYS A 246 -12.42 3.55 38.36
N PHE A 247 -12.57 4.79 38.81
CA PHE A 247 -11.73 5.32 39.89
C PHE A 247 -12.00 4.63 41.23
N MET A 248 -13.27 4.35 41.57
CA MET A 248 -13.62 3.69 42.82
C MET A 248 -13.17 2.22 42.86
N GLU A 249 -13.22 1.52 41.73
CA GLU A 249 -12.62 0.19 41.59
C GLU A 249 -11.12 0.23 41.91
N TYR A 250 -10.39 1.16 41.29
CA TYR A 250 -8.98 1.39 41.59
C TYR A 250 -8.75 1.75 43.06
N TRP A 251 -9.52 2.70 43.60
CA TRP A 251 -9.39 3.19 44.96
C TRP A 251 -9.55 2.08 46.01
N ARG A 252 -10.48 1.14 45.79
CA ARG A 252 -10.73 0.00 46.68
C ARG A 252 -9.56 -0.99 46.71
N LEU A 253 -8.75 -1.04 45.67
CA LEU A 253 -7.55 -1.89 45.59
C LEU A 253 -6.34 -1.31 46.33
N LEU A 254 -6.35 -0.02 46.68
CA LEU A 254 -5.24 0.60 47.41
C LEU A 254 -5.15 0.07 48.87
N PRO A 255 -3.94 -0.08 49.44
CA PRO A 255 -3.76 -0.40 50.86
C PRO A 255 -4.47 0.61 51.77
N LYS A 256 -5.01 0.15 52.91
CA LYS A 256 -5.81 1.00 53.81
C LYS A 256 -5.01 2.16 54.39
N GLU A 257 -3.75 1.93 54.71
CA GLU A 257 -2.81 2.94 55.19
C GLU A 257 -2.62 4.04 54.14
N ARG A 258 -2.51 3.65 52.87
CA ARG A 258 -2.39 4.58 51.74
C ARG A 258 -3.69 5.36 51.53
N GLN A 259 -4.85 4.73 51.63
CA GLN A 259 -6.14 5.43 51.59
C GLN A 259 -6.24 6.49 52.70
N ILE A 260 -5.81 6.18 53.92
CA ILE A 260 -5.83 7.11 55.06
C ILE A 260 -4.93 8.32 54.79
N GLU A 261 -3.70 8.09 54.31
CA GLU A 261 -2.75 9.15 53.94
C GLU A 261 -3.36 10.09 52.88
N LEU A 262 -3.91 9.53 51.81
CA LEU A 262 -4.49 10.29 50.70
C LEU A 262 -5.77 11.03 51.11
N ARG A 263 -6.60 10.44 51.97
CA ARG A 263 -7.83 11.08 52.48
C ARG A 263 -7.55 12.39 53.23
N ALA A 264 -6.36 12.56 53.79
CA ALA A 264 -5.96 13.75 54.54
C ALA A 264 -5.48 14.91 53.66
N LEU A 265 -5.22 14.68 52.36
CA LEU A 265 -4.83 15.75 51.43
C LEU A 265 -5.95 16.79 51.34
N THR A 266 -5.62 18.06 51.47
CA THR A 266 -6.61 19.16 51.55
C THR A 266 -6.19 20.29 50.63
N SER A 267 -7.13 20.94 49.91
CA SER A 267 -6.77 22.13 49.15
C SER A 267 -6.50 23.31 50.09
N ARG A 268 -5.52 24.14 49.78
CA ARG A 268 -5.23 25.40 50.49
C ARG A 268 -6.36 26.40 50.33
N THR A 269 -7.04 26.37 49.18
CA THR A 269 -8.11 27.32 48.86
C THR A 269 -9.49 26.85 49.30
N ASP A 270 -9.69 25.53 49.40
CA ASP A 270 -10.95 24.91 49.79
C ASP A 270 -10.69 23.89 50.89
N LYS A 271 -11.32 24.08 52.06
CA LYS A 271 -11.06 23.27 53.25
C LYS A 271 -11.51 21.80 53.11
N ARG A 272 -12.14 21.41 52.01
CA ARG A 272 -12.50 20.03 51.73
C ARG A 272 -11.27 19.17 51.48
N THR A 273 -11.26 18.00 52.09
CA THR A 273 -10.19 17.02 51.88
C THR A 273 -10.49 16.14 50.68
N PHE A 274 -9.46 15.51 50.12
CA PHE A 274 -9.59 14.49 49.08
C PHE A 274 -10.52 13.37 49.54
N GLY A 275 -10.42 12.97 50.81
CA GLY A 275 -11.33 11.99 51.41
C GLY A 275 -12.79 12.44 51.39
N ASN A 276 -13.07 13.71 51.67
CA ASN A 276 -14.44 14.23 51.57
C ASN A 276 -14.98 14.14 50.13
N LEU A 277 -14.16 14.45 49.13
CA LEU A 277 -14.55 14.37 47.71
C LEU A 277 -14.80 12.92 47.28
N ILE A 278 -13.94 11.99 47.69
CA ILE A 278 -14.15 10.55 47.43
C ILE A 278 -15.42 10.04 48.12
N ASP A 279 -15.69 10.45 49.36
CA ASP A 279 -16.91 10.07 50.07
C ASP A 279 -18.18 10.64 49.41
N ILE A 280 -18.10 11.80 48.75
CA ILE A 280 -19.20 12.35 47.95
C ILE A 280 -19.41 11.49 46.69
N LEU A 281 -18.33 11.16 45.97
CA LEU A 281 -18.41 10.39 44.73
C LEU A 281 -18.78 8.91 44.93
N ASP A 282 -18.49 8.31 46.09
CA ASP A 282 -18.81 6.90 46.42
C ASP A 282 -20.26 6.73 46.92
N LYS A 283 -20.90 7.80 47.40
CA LYS A 283 -22.30 7.76 47.82
C LYS A 283 -23.20 7.68 46.59
N SER A 284 -24.00 6.63 46.49
CA SER A 284 -25.04 6.45 45.47
C SER A 284 -26.32 7.25 45.74
N ASP A 285 -26.33 8.06 46.81
CA ASP A 285 -27.52 8.78 47.24
C ASP A 285 -27.65 10.10 46.47
N ARG A 286 -28.74 10.25 45.71
CA ARG A 286 -28.92 11.30 44.69
C ARG A 286 -29.07 12.70 45.28
N ASP A 287 -29.33 12.82 46.58
CA ASP A 287 -29.82 14.05 47.19
C ASP A 287 -28.71 15.01 47.69
N SER A 288 -27.41 14.70 47.49
CA SER A 288 -26.31 15.57 47.97
C SER A 288 -25.18 15.85 46.96
N PHE A 289 -25.40 15.68 45.66
CA PHE A 289 -24.34 15.96 44.70
C PHE A 289 -24.12 17.47 44.57
N ASP A 290 -22.96 17.94 45.05
CA ASP A 290 -22.30 19.08 44.43
C ASP A 290 -22.12 18.76 42.94
N CYS A 291 -22.30 19.75 42.06
CA CYS A 291 -22.06 19.59 40.62
C CYS A 291 -20.72 18.86 40.37
N VAL A 292 -20.74 17.75 39.61
CA VAL A 292 -19.54 16.93 39.36
C VAL A 292 -18.39 17.72 38.76
N GLU A 293 -18.70 18.77 38.02
CA GLU A 293 -17.73 19.70 37.48
C GLU A 293 -17.05 20.52 38.58
N SER A 294 -17.80 20.96 39.60
CA SER A 294 -17.22 21.60 40.79
C SER A 294 -16.29 20.66 41.54
N ILE A 295 -16.66 19.38 41.67
CA ILE A 295 -15.79 18.35 42.26
C ILE A 295 -14.50 18.19 41.44
N SER A 296 -14.60 18.17 40.11
CA SER A 296 -13.43 18.08 39.22
C SER A 296 -12.43 19.22 39.46
N GLY A 297 -12.92 20.47 39.64
CA GLY A 297 -12.08 21.64 39.91
C GLY A 297 -11.39 21.57 41.27
N LEU A 298 -11.99 20.93 42.28
CA LEU A 298 -11.37 20.72 43.58
C LEU A 298 -10.33 19.61 43.55
N LEU A 299 -10.62 18.50 42.86
CA LEU A 299 -9.68 17.41 42.67
C LEU A 299 -8.43 17.90 41.92
N GLU A 300 -8.60 18.76 40.93
CA GLU A 300 -7.49 19.38 40.20
C GLU A 300 -6.62 20.27 41.08
N LYS A 301 -7.22 21.08 41.97
CA LYS A 301 -6.46 21.87 42.96
C LYS A 301 -5.65 20.97 43.89
N ILE A 302 -6.26 19.89 44.39
CA ILE A 302 -5.55 18.91 45.24
C ILE A 302 -4.43 18.24 44.45
N LEU A 303 -4.66 17.87 43.19
CA LEU A 303 -3.65 17.29 42.31
C LEU A 303 -2.47 18.23 42.09
N GLY A 304 -2.73 19.52 41.85
CA GLY A 304 -1.68 20.53 41.69
C GLY A 304 -0.90 20.83 42.97
N GLU A 305 -1.58 20.87 44.12
CA GLU A 305 -0.94 21.17 45.41
C GLU A 305 -0.17 19.97 46.01
N HIS A 306 -0.60 18.74 45.71
CA HIS A 306 -0.09 17.50 46.32
C HIS A 306 0.42 16.49 45.28
N GLY A 307 0.78 16.95 44.08
CA GLY A 307 1.24 16.10 42.98
C GLY A 307 2.40 15.18 43.37
N GLU A 308 3.38 15.67 44.14
CA GLU A 308 4.49 14.84 44.62
C GLU A 308 4.06 13.61 45.44
N ILE A 309 2.96 13.73 46.20
CA ILE A 309 2.41 12.63 47.01
C ILE A 309 1.59 11.69 46.12
N LEU A 310 0.79 12.24 45.21
CA LEU A 310 -0.12 11.49 44.34
C LEU A 310 0.60 10.71 43.25
N PHE A 311 1.76 11.20 42.80
CA PHE A 311 2.64 10.54 41.85
C PHE A 311 3.89 9.94 42.50
N LYS A 312 3.86 9.69 43.83
CA LYS A 312 5.02 9.16 44.58
C LYS A 312 5.63 7.89 43.96
N ASP A 313 4.77 7.01 43.44
CA ASP A 313 5.17 5.74 42.84
C ASP A 313 5.67 5.89 41.39
N THR A 314 5.46 7.06 40.78
CA THR A 314 5.86 7.43 39.41
C THR A 314 6.45 8.85 39.40
N ARG A 315 7.40 9.11 40.30
CA ARG A 315 7.92 10.48 40.52
C ARG A 315 8.54 11.08 39.27
N GLU A 316 9.20 10.25 38.46
CA GLU A 316 9.81 10.65 37.18
C GLU A 316 8.76 11.18 36.20
N ASP A 317 7.61 10.50 36.09
CA ASP A 317 6.50 10.94 35.25
C ASP A 317 5.95 12.31 35.70
N TRP A 318 5.83 12.54 37.01
CA TRP A 318 5.37 13.83 37.52
C TRP A 318 6.37 14.95 37.24
N GLN A 319 7.67 14.70 37.43
CA GLN A 319 8.71 15.67 37.09
C GLN A 319 8.69 15.98 35.59
N TYR A 320 8.50 14.96 34.75
CA TYR A 320 8.38 15.13 33.30
C TYR A 320 7.14 15.95 32.93
N ILE A 321 5.96 15.61 33.45
CA ILE A 321 4.73 16.40 33.26
C ILE A 321 4.90 17.84 33.73
N SER A 322 5.57 18.07 34.87
CA SER A 322 5.82 19.43 35.39
C SER A 322 6.71 20.25 34.44
N ILE A 323 7.79 19.64 33.92
CA ILE A 323 8.67 20.27 32.93
C ILE A 323 7.88 20.61 31.65
N LEU A 324 7.04 19.69 31.17
CA LEU A 324 6.19 19.93 30.00
C LEU A 324 5.16 21.03 30.26
N ALA A 325 4.57 21.09 31.46
CA ALA A 325 3.60 22.13 31.84
C ALA A 325 4.27 23.52 31.89
N GLU A 326 5.45 23.63 32.49
CA GLU A 326 6.25 24.87 32.46
C GLU A 326 6.58 25.29 31.02
N LYS A 327 6.97 24.33 30.17
CA LYS A 327 7.19 24.57 28.75
C LYS A 327 5.93 25.07 28.05
N LEU A 328 4.77 24.43 28.30
CA LEU A 328 3.49 24.85 27.73
C LEU A 328 3.14 26.27 28.15
N ASP A 329 3.33 26.64 29.42
CA ASP A 329 3.06 27.99 29.92
C ASP A 329 3.96 29.05 29.26
N VAL A 330 5.23 28.71 29.00
CA VAL A 330 6.15 29.57 28.23
C VAL A 330 5.65 29.76 26.80
N LEU A 331 5.24 28.67 26.13
CA LEU A 331 4.69 28.73 24.77
C LEU A 331 3.40 29.54 24.72
N ILE A 332 2.47 29.35 25.67
CA ILE A 332 1.24 30.15 25.79
C ILE A 332 1.57 31.64 25.95
N LYS A 333 2.55 31.99 26.80
CA LYS A 333 2.98 33.38 26.97
C LYS A 333 3.57 33.97 25.68
N GLN A 334 4.36 33.19 24.95
CA GLN A 334 4.92 33.62 23.65
C GLN A 334 3.81 33.85 22.62
N MET A 335 2.83 32.94 22.54
CA MET A 335 1.68 33.04 21.64
C MET A 335 0.82 34.27 21.91
N LYS A 336 0.69 34.69 23.18
CA LYS A 336 -0.03 35.92 23.57
C LYS A 336 0.65 37.21 23.14
N VAL A 337 1.98 37.20 22.95
CA VAL A 337 2.72 38.41 22.54
C VAL A 337 2.58 38.63 21.05
N LYS A 338 2.97 37.62 20.26
CA LYS A 338 2.85 37.66 18.80
C LYS A 338 3.11 36.28 18.21
N THR A 339 2.25 35.83 17.30
CA THR A 339 2.46 34.57 16.56
C THR A 339 2.39 34.85 15.07
N SER A 340 3.51 34.78 14.36
CA SER A 340 3.56 34.91 12.90
C SER A 340 3.66 33.53 12.26
N GLY A 341 2.77 33.23 11.32
CA GLY A 341 2.73 31.95 10.61
C GLY A 341 2.05 32.05 9.25
N GLN A 342 1.55 30.91 8.77
CA GLN A 342 0.90 30.78 7.48
C GLN A 342 -0.34 29.89 7.64
N ASP A 343 -1.49 30.38 7.17
CA ASP A 343 -2.74 29.62 7.11
C ASP A 343 -2.69 28.64 5.93
N SER A 344 -2.02 27.51 6.14
CA SER A 344 -1.69 26.51 5.12
C SER A 344 -2.92 25.82 4.51
N HIS A 345 -3.65 26.51 3.63
CA HIS A 345 -4.65 25.90 2.79
C HIS A 345 -3.94 25.09 1.71
N GLN A 346 -4.15 23.77 1.72
CA GLN A 346 -3.46 22.88 0.78
C GLN A 346 -4.25 22.64 -0.50
N ILE A 347 -5.24 23.48 -0.83
CA ILE A 347 -6.13 23.22 -1.97
C ILE A 347 -6.26 24.42 -2.93
N VAL A 348 -6.45 24.16 -4.22
CA VAL A 348 -6.79 25.12 -5.26
C VAL A 348 -7.91 24.51 -6.10
N PHE A 349 -8.98 25.27 -6.32
CA PHE A 349 -10.11 24.79 -7.10
C PHE A 349 -9.75 24.66 -8.59
N VAL A 350 -10.31 23.64 -9.24
CA VAL A 350 -10.10 23.35 -10.66
C VAL A 350 -10.41 24.56 -11.56
N ASP A 351 -11.51 25.26 -11.30
CA ASP A 351 -11.91 26.41 -12.12
C ASP A 351 -10.87 27.53 -12.08
N LEU A 352 -10.31 27.80 -10.90
CA LEU A 352 -9.22 28.76 -10.73
C LEU A 352 -7.95 28.31 -11.46
N LEU A 353 -7.59 27.03 -11.39
CA LEU A 353 -6.45 26.49 -12.14
C LEU A 353 -6.64 26.65 -13.64
N ARG A 354 -7.84 26.41 -14.18
CA ARG A 354 -8.14 26.66 -15.60
C ARG A 354 -8.05 28.15 -15.94
N GLU A 355 -8.57 29.01 -15.07
CA GLU A 355 -8.52 30.47 -15.24
C GLU A 355 -7.09 31.04 -15.28
N LEU A 356 -6.16 30.37 -14.61
CA LEU A 356 -4.75 30.75 -14.49
C LEU A 356 -3.83 29.92 -15.39
N ASP A 357 -4.37 29.15 -16.34
CA ASP A 357 -3.62 28.23 -17.21
C ASP A 357 -2.69 27.29 -16.41
N GLY A 358 -3.08 26.91 -15.19
CA GLY A 358 -2.21 26.21 -14.24
C GLY A 358 -1.69 24.88 -14.76
N PHE A 359 -2.55 24.10 -15.43
CA PHE A 359 -2.15 22.83 -16.06
C PHE A 359 -1.04 23.00 -17.11
N GLN A 360 -1.04 24.10 -17.86
CA GLN A 360 0.00 24.37 -18.87
C GLN A 360 1.36 24.71 -18.25
N ASN A 361 1.37 25.08 -16.96
CA ASN A 361 2.57 25.47 -16.21
C ASN A 361 3.23 24.29 -15.47
N VAL A 362 2.68 23.08 -15.59
CA VAL A 362 3.30 21.86 -15.08
C VAL A 362 4.39 21.41 -16.05
N GLN A 363 5.65 21.74 -15.72
CA GLN A 363 6.80 21.53 -16.59
C GLN A 363 7.71 20.38 -16.13
N SER A 364 7.44 19.82 -14.96
CA SER A 364 8.28 18.80 -14.34
C SER A 364 7.48 17.86 -13.43
N LEU A 365 8.09 16.73 -13.04
CA LEU A 365 7.50 15.82 -12.05
C LEU A 365 7.23 16.48 -10.69
N PRO A 366 8.13 17.31 -10.12
CA PRO A 366 7.83 18.10 -8.93
C PRO A 366 6.62 19.04 -9.09
N ASP A 367 6.45 19.67 -10.26
CA ASP A 367 5.27 20.49 -10.51
C ASP A 367 3.99 19.64 -10.51
N LEU A 368 4.05 18.43 -11.08
CA LEU A 368 2.92 17.50 -11.09
C LEU A 368 2.57 17.04 -9.67
N GLN A 369 3.58 16.72 -8.86
CA GLN A 369 3.40 16.37 -7.45
C GLN A 369 2.73 17.53 -6.69
N ALA A 370 3.21 18.76 -6.87
CA ALA A 370 2.62 19.95 -6.26
C ALA A 370 1.19 20.19 -6.72
N LEU A 371 0.91 20.08 -8.02
CA LEU A 371 -0.45 20.17 -8.57
C LEU A 371 -1.38 19.15 -7.90
N PHE A 372 -0.96 17.89 -7.80
CA PHE A 372 -1.77 16.89 -7.14
C PHE A 372 -2.01 17.25 -5.68
N HIS A 373 -1.03 17.76 -4.93
CA HIS A 373 -1.24 18.21 -3.55
C HIS A 373 -2.33 19.27 -3.46
N LEU A 374 -2.28 20.25 -4.36
CA LEU A 374 -3.24 21.35 -4.45
C LEU A 374 -4.65 20.91 -4.89
N LEU A 375 -4.82 19.75 -5.54
CA LEU A 375 -6.14 19.32 -5.96
C LEU A 375 -6.87 18.55 -4.84
N PRO A 376 -8.11 18.95 -4.47
CA PRO A 376 -8.93 18.14 -3.57
C PRO A 376 -9.37 16.85 -4.29
N VAL A 377 -9.45 15.75 -3.53
CA VAL A 377 -9.80 14.41 -4.07
C VAL A 377 -11.14 14.44 -4.82
N SER A 378 -12.11 15.20 -4.31
CA SER A 378 -13.44 15.36 -4.89
C SER A 378 -13.45 16.00 -6.28
N GLN A 379 -12.42 16.76 -6.66
CA GLN A 379 -12.33 17.44 -7.96
C GLN A 379 -11.41 16.73 -8.95
N LEU A 380 -10.68 15.67 -8.55
CA LEU A 380 -9.84 14.90 -9.47
C LEU A 380 -10.61 14.37 -10.70
N PRO A 381 -11.86 13.86 -10.57
CA PRO A 381 -12.65 13.43 -11.72
C PRO A 381 -12.90 14.53 -12.76
N ASP A 382 -13.02 15.79 -12.33
CA ASP A 382 -13.35 16.93 -13.21
C ASP A 382 -12.18 17.35 -14.12
N VAL A 383 -10.97 16.90 -13.80
CA VAL A 383 -9.72 17.20 -14.53
C VAL A 383 -9.00 15.94 -15.01
N LYS A 384 -9.76 14.86 -15.19
CA LYS A 384 -9.21 13.56 -15.58
C LYS A 384 -8.36 13.66 -16.85
N GLU A 385 -8.86 14.34 -17.87
CA GLU A 385 -8.18 14.44 -19.17
C GLU A 385 -6.90 15.28 -19.09
N GLU A 386 -6.93 16.41 -18.36
CA GLU A 386 -5.75 17.25 -18.15
C GLU A 386 -4.68 16.54 -17.32
N LEU A 387 -5.06 15.92 -16.19
CA LEU A 387 -4.14 15.17 -15.36
C LEU A 387 -3.56 13.98 -16.10
N LEU A 388 -4.36 13.32 -16.93
CA LEU A 388 -3.88 12.23 -17.74
C LEU A 388 -2.82 12.67 -18.75
N PHE A 389 -3.07 13.79 -19.44
CA PHE A 389 -2.10 14.35 -20.36
C PHE A 389 -0.78 14.66 -19.64
N LEU A 390 -0.85 15.22 -18.43
CA LEU A 390 0.31 15.52 -17.60
C LEU A 390 1.04 14.26 -17.11
N LEU A 391 0.29 13.22 -16.69
CA LEU A 391 0.87 11.93 -16.29
C LEU A 391 1.65 11.30 -17.44
N LYS A 392 1.10 11.27 -18.66
CA LYS A 392 1.83 10.80 -19.86
C LYS A 392 3.08 11.63 -20.16
N THR A 393 2.99 12.93 -19.91
CA THR A 393 4.07 13.87 -20.21
C THR A 393 5.22 13.72 -19.22
N HIS A 394 4.95 13.50 -17.93
CA HIS A 394 5.95 13.58 -16.87
C HIS A 394 6.31 12.25 -16.22
N ILE A 395 5.55 11.17 -16.44
CA ILE A 395 5.85 9.83 -15.91
C ILE A 395 6.39 8.97 -17.05
N LYS A 396 7.71 8.75 -17.05
CA LYS A 396 8.40 8.00 -18.12
C LYS A 396 8.69 6.55 -17.76
N GLY A 397 8.63 6.19 -16.48
CA GLY A 397 8.79 4.82 -16.02
C GLY A 397 8.35 4.63 -14.57
N SER A 398 8.64 3.44 -14.03
CA SER A 398 8.31 3.07 -12.64
C SER A 398 8.93 3.98 -11.58
N ASP A 399 10.15 4.48 -11.76
CA ASP A 399 10.80 5.37 -10.79
C ASP A 399 10.04 6.70 -10.63
N ASP A 400 9.58 7.30 -11.73
CA ASP A 400 8.78 8.53 -11.68
C ASP A 400 7.42 8.29 -11.01
N LEU A 401 6.79 7.15 -11.33
CA LEU A 401 5.54 6.72 -10.70
C LEU A 401 5.72 6.49 -9.19
N HIS A 402 6.81 5.84 -8.79
CA HIS A 402 7.13 5.62 -7.39
C HIS A 402 7.32 6.97 -6.67
N GLN A 403 8.11 7.88 -7.25
CA GLN A 403 8.30 9.23 -6.70
C GLN A 403 6.97 9.98 -6.56
N LEU A 404 6.08 9.90 -7.55
CA LEU A 404 4.74 10.47 -7.45
C LEU A 404 3.95 9.83 -6.30
N LEU A 405 3.90 8.50 -6.21
CA LEU A 405 3.17 7.79 -5.16
C LEU A 405 3.67 8.08 -3.74
N MET A 406 4.98 8.28 -3.57
CA MET A 406 5.57 8.66 -2.29
C MET A 406 5.23 10.08 -1.87
N ALA A 407 4.98 10.98 -2.84
CA ALA A 407 4.56 12.33 -2.56
C ALA A 407 3.05 12.42 -2.26
N LEU A 408 2.23 11.49 -2.77
CA LEU A 408 0.77 11.60 -2.71
C LEU A 408 0.15 11.06 -1.42
N GLN A 409 -0.96 11.70 -1.01
CA GLN A 409 -1.83 11.19 0.04
C GLN A 409 -2.60 9.94 -0.42
N PRO A 410 -2.88 8.97 0.48
CA PRO A 410 -3.46 7.69 0.10
C PRO A 410 -4.80 7.75 -0.63
N GLU A 411 -5.62 8.75 -0.35
CA GLU A 411 -6.93 8.93 -0.94
C GLU A 411 -6.86 9.27 -2.44
N LYS A 412 -5.67 9.64 -2.95
CA LYS A 412 -5.42 9.97 -4.37
C LYS A 412 -4.97 8.77 -5.19
N PHE A 413 -4.58 7.67 -4.55
CA PHE A 413 -4.03 6.49 -5.25
C PHE A 413 -5.05 5.84 -6.17
N GLU A 414 -6.31 5.73 -5.75
CA GLU A 414 -7.37 5.11 -6.55
C GLU A 414 -7.55 5.83 -7.89
N PHE A 415 -7.65 7.17 -7.85
CA PHE A 415 -7.74 7.99 -9.05
C PHE A 415 -6.48 7.84 -9.92
N LEU A 416 -5.29 7.93 -9.31
CA LEU A 416 -4.03 7.83 -10.03
C LEU A 416 -3.93 6.50 -10.78
N PHE A 417 -4.18 5.38 -10.10
CA PHE A 417 -4.16 4.06 -10.70
C PHE A 417 -5.24 3.94 -11.78
N THR A 418 -6.46 4.43 -11.54
CA THR A 418 -7.50 4.46 -12.59
C THR A 418 -7.02 5.20 -13.85
N CYS A 419 -6.29 6.31 -13.70
CA CYS A 419 -5.71 7.05 -14.83
C CYS A 419 -4.59 6.27 -15.53
N PHE A 420 -3.67 5.64 -14.79
CA PHE A 420 -2.62 4.81 -15.41
C PHE A 420 -3.17 3.62 -16.16
N ILE A 421 -4.17 2.98 -15.58
CA ILE A 421 -4.78 1.76 -16.10
C ILE A 421 -5.44 2.01 -17.46
N ASN A 422 -6.16 3.12 -17.57
CA ASN A 422 -6.85 3.48 -18.82
C ASN A 422 -5.87 3.85 -19.96
N HIS A 423 -4.57 4.03 -19.67
CA HIS A 423 -3.57 4.50 -20.64
C HIS A 423 -2.33 3.62 -20.74
N HIS A 424 -2.57 2.33 -20.55
CA HIS A 424 -1.71 1.16 -20.45
C HIS A 424 -0.49 1.01 -21.38
N ASP A 425 -0.28 1.87 -22.38
CA ASP A 425 0.66 1.56 -23.47
C ASP A 425 2.14 1.87 -23.15
N THR A 426 2.47 2.66 -22.11
CA THR A 426 3.85 3.15 -21.96
C THR A 426 4.52 2.98 -20.59
N ALA A 427 3.81 3.06 -19.46
CA ALA A 427 4.46 3.15 -18.14
C ALA A 427 4.60 1.82 -17.38
N LEU A 428 3.72 0.83 -17.63
CA LEU A 428 3.74 -0.48 -16.96
C LEU A 428 3.94 -1.63 -17.96
N GLY A 429 4.53 -1.33 -19.12
CA GLY A 429 4.79 -2.31 -20.17
C GLY A 429 5.78 -3.42 -19.74
N ASN A 430 6.61 -3.14 -18.73
CA ASN A 430 7.56 -4.07 -18.15
C ASN A 430 7.07 -4.61 -16.80
N LEU A 431 6.93 -5.93 -16.68
CA LEU A 431 6.52 -6.59 -15.43
C LEU A 431 7.55 -6.45 -14.32
N GLU A 432 8.83 -6.33 -14.67
CA GLU A 432 9.90 -6.11 -13.70
C GLU A 432 9.74 -4.77 -13.00
N GLU A 433 9.29 -3.75 -13.74
CA GLU A 433 8.99 -2.43 -13.22
C GLU A 433 7.74 -2.43 -12.32
N VAL A 434 6.70 -3.20 -12.70
CA VAL A 434 5.51 -3.40 -11.85
C VAL A 434 5.90 -4.11 -10.56
N ALA A 435 6.73 -5.16 -10.63
CA ALA A 435 7.19 -5.88 -9.46
C ALA A 435 8.04 -4.97 -8.56
N PHE A 436 9.00 -4.26 -9.15
CA PHE A 436 9.83 -3.31 -8.44
C PHE A 436 8.97 -2.25 -7.75
N LEU A 437 7.99 -1.69 -8.44
CA LEU A 437 7.04 -0.75 -7.85
C LEU A 437 6.32 -1.37 -6.64
N LEU A 438 5.73 -2.56 -6.80
CA LEU A 438 5.01 -3.26 -5.73
C LEU A 438 5.87 -3.52 -4.48
N GLU A 439 7.17 -3.80 -4.67
CA GLU A 439 8.13 -3.95 -3.57
C GLU A 439 8.39 -2.66 -2.81
N GLN A 440 8.28 -1.50 -3.47
CA GLN A 440 8.49 -0.19 -2.86
C GLN A 440 7.22 0.42 -2.22
N LEU A 441 6.04 -0.13 -2.52
CA LEU A 441 4.78 0.36 -1.98
C LEU A 441 4.54 -0.16 -0.55
N ASN A 442 4.07 0.72 0.33
CA ASN A 442 3.54 0.31 1.63
C ASN A 442 2.23 -0.50 1.47
N SER A 443 1.75 -1.15 2.53
CA SER A 443 0.58 -2.04 2.45
C SER A 443 -0.66 -1.37 1.87
N ARG A 444 -0.99 -0.13 2.27
CA ARG A 444 -2.16 0.59 1.75
C ARG A 444 -2.01 0.95 0.27
N GLN A 445 -0.84 1.46 -0.14
CA GLN A 445 -0.52 1.75 -1.53
C GLN A 445 -0.63 0.50 -2.41
N ARG A 446 -0.07 -0.60 -1.91
CA ARG A 446 -0.04 -1.89 -2.57
C ARG A 446 -1.43 -2.46 -2.74
N ASP A 447 -2.25 -2.45 -1.69
CA ASP A 447 -3.63 -2.95 -1.75
C ASP A 447 -4.46 -2.15 -2.75
N ALA A 448 -4.32 -0.82 -2.77
CA ALA A 448 -4.99 0.04 -3.75
C ALA A 448 -4.53 -0.26 -5.19
N PHE A 449 -3.21 -0.40 -5.41
CA PHE A 449 -2.65 -0.78 -6.71
C PHE A 449 -3.19 -2.15 -7.16
N LEU A 450 -3.11 -3.15 -6.30
CA LEU A 450 -3.49 -4.53 -6.62
C LEU A 450 -4.99 -4.68 -6.83
N LEU A 451 -5.83 -3.96 -6.10
CA LEU A 451 -7.29 -3.93 -6.32
C LEU A 451 -7.62 -3.40 -7.72
N GLN A 452 -6.96 -2.31 -8.11
CA GLN A 452 -7.12 -1.73 -9.42
C GLN A 452 -6.51 -2.64 -10.52
N PHE A 453 -5.37 -3.27 -10.24
CA PHE A 453 -4.74 -4.25 -11.11
C PHE A 453 -5.62 -5.49 -11.36
N LYS A 454 -6.39 -5.94 -10.35
CA LYS A 454 -7.38 -7.00 -10.50
C LYS A 454 -8.50 -6.62 -11.46
N ALA A 455 -8.99 -5.39 -11.41
CA ALA A 455 -10.04 -4.94 -12.33
C ALA A 455 -9.56 -5.01 -13.80
N MET A 456 -8.26 -4.87 -14.02
CA MET A 456 -7.66 -5.00 -15.35
C MET A 456 -7.45 -6.44 -15.79
N SER A 457 -7.06 -7.33 -14.87
CA SER A 457 -6.77 -8.72 -15.22
C SER A 457 -7.99 -9.44 -15.80
N ALA A 458 -9.21 -9.01 -15.43
CA ALA A 458 -10.46 -9.46 -16.02
C ALA A 458 -10.55 -9.22 -17.56
N GLY A 459 -9.81 -8.25 -18.10
CA GLY A 459 -9.76 -7.95 -19.53
C GLY A 459 -8.62 -8.61 -20.31
N PHE A 460 -7.70 -9.33 -19.64
CA PHE A 460 -6.46 -9.80 -20.24
C PHE A 460 -6.35 -11.32 -20.43
N SER A 461 -7.26 -11.93 -21.19
CA SER A 461 -7.17 -13.36 -21.51
C SER A 461 -5.82 -13.77 -22.14
N ASP A 462 -5.15 -12.86 -22.88
CA ASP A 462 -3.84 -13.10 -23.51
C ASP A 462 -2.63 -12.76 -22.61
N ASN A 463 -2.81 -12.14 -21.42
CA ASN A 463 -1.70 -11.80 -20.51
C ASN A 463 -1.57 -12.70 -19.28
N ASN A 464 -2.23 -13.86 -19.22
CA ASN A 464 -2.04 -14.82 -18.11
C ASN A 464 -0.55 -15.11 -17.87
N LEU A 465 0.23 -15.31 -18.94
CA LEU A 465 1.67 -15.54 -18.82
C LEU A 465 2.42 -14.34 -18.23
N ARG A 466 2.04 -13.10 -18.59
CA ARG A 466 2.65 -11.89 -18.04
C ARG A 466 2.34 -11.76 -16.56
N PHE A 467 1.08 -11.96 -16.21
CA PHE A 467 0.62 -11.93 -14.83
C PHE A 467 1.33 -12.97 -13.97
N VAL A 468 1.43 -14.20 -14.48
CA VAL A 468 2.13 -15.29 -13.82
C VAL A 468 3.62 -14.97 -13.65
N ARG A 469 4.27 -14.37 -14.67
CA ARG A 469 5.67 -13.96 -14.54
C ARG A 469 5.88 -12.92 -13.43
N LEU A 470 4.90 -12.06 -13.15
CA LEU A 470 4.97 -11.11 -12.04
C LEU A 470 5.28 -11.82 -10.71
N PHE A 471 4.68 -13.00 -10.47
CA PHE A 471 4.93 -13.77 -9.24
C PHE A 471 6.39 -14.18 -9.05
N SER A 472 7.16 -14.33 -10.13
CA SER A 472 8.59 -14.68 -10.04
C SER A 472 9.45 -13.53 -9.53
N TYR A 473 8.93 -12.30 -9.57
CA TYR A 473 9.62 -11.09 -9.11
C TYR A 473 9.13 -10.59 -7.75
N LEU A 474 8.03 -11.15 -7.24
CA LEU A 474 7.41 -10.71 -5.98
C LEU A 474 7.94 -11.48 -4.76
N SER A 475 8.12 -10.77 -3.66
CA SER A 475 8.32 -11.35 -2.33
C SER A 475 7.16 -12.28 -1.94
N GLU A 476 7.37 -13.17 -0.96
CA GLU A 476 6.32 -14.10 -0.52
C GLU A 476 5.11 -13.36 0.05
N GLU A 477 5.34 -12.29 0.84
CA GLU A 477 4.28 -11.43 1.37
C GLU A 477 3.43 -10.83 0.24
N HIS A 478 4.06 -10.35 -0.83
CA HIS A 478 3.37 -9.72 -1.95
C HIS A 478 2.62 -10.73 -2.80
N ARG A 479 3.19 -11.93 -3.00
CA ARG A 479 2.49 -13.05 -3.63
C ARG A 479 1.22 -13.40 -2.86
N LEU A 480 1.29 -13.49 -1.53
CA LEU A 480 0.13 -13.75 -0.68
C LEU A 480 -0.94 -12.65 -0.76
N ALA A 481 -0.53 -11.38 -0.72
CA ALA A 481 -1.44 -10.24 -0.86
C ALA A 481 -2.17 -10.27 -2.22
N LEU A 482 -1.42 -10.46 -3.30
CA LEU A 482 -1.98 -10.57 -4.65
C LEU A 482 -2.93 -11.77 -4.76
N MET A 483 -2.59 -12.92 -4.17
CA MET A 483 -3.48 -14.09 -4.14
C MET A 483 -4.80 -13.81 -3.43
N ARG A 484 -4.77 -13.16 -2.27
CA ARG A 484 -6.00 -12.77 -1.54
C ARG A 484 -6.89 -11.88 -2.38
N ILE A 485 -6.28 -10.96 -3.13
CA ILE A 485 -7.01 -10.03 -3.99
C ILE A 485 -7.63 -10.76 -5.17
N LEU A 486 -6.89 -11.65 -5.84
CA LEU A 486 -7.42 -12.43 -6.96
C LEU A 486 -8.55 -13.38 -6.53
N GLY A 487 -8.43 -14.00 -5.35
CA GLY A 487 -9.35 -15.04 -4.90
C GLY A 487 -9.37 -16.21 -5.89
N ASP A 488 -10.57 -16.67 -6.24
CA ASP A 488 -10.77 -17.84 -7.11
C ASP A 488 -10.20 -17.64 -8.53
N HIS A 489 -10.07 -16.39 -9.00
CA HIS A 489 -9.49 -16.09 -10.31
C HIS A 489 -8.02 -16.50 -10.40
N ALA A 490 -7.31 -16.55 -9.26
CA ALA A 490 -5.92 -17.01 -9.26
C ALA A 490 -5.82 -18.45 -9.77
N VAL A 491 -6.75 -19.31 -9.33
CA VAL A 491 -6.77 -20.72 -9.73
C VAL A 491 -6.98 -20.84 -11.23
N GLU A 492 -7.91 -20.06 -11.80
CA GLU A 492 -8.14 -20.03 -13.25
C GLU A 492 -6.90 -19.57 -14.03
N ILE A 493 -6.23 -18.50 -13.57
CA ILE A 493 -5.03 -17.97 -14.21
C ILE A 493 -3.90 -19.00 -14.20
N PHE A 494 -3.62 -19.61 -13.05
CA PHE A 494 -2.54 -20.57 -12.91
C PHE A 494 -2.84 -21.94 -13.53
N THR A 495 -4.11 -22.26 -13.82
CA THR A 495 -4.48 -23.50 -14.53
C THR A 495 -4.77 -23.29 -16.02
N ALA A 496 -4.59 -22.06 -16.52
CA ALA A 496 -4.86 -21.71 -17.92
C ALA A 496 -3.89 -22.36 -18.93
N ASP A 497 -2.66 -22.67 -18.51
CA ASP A 497 -1.66 -23.36 -19.32
C ASP A 497 -0.56 -23.99 -18.42
N LEU A 498 0.33 -24.80 -19.01
CA LEU A 498 1.36 -25.52 -18.27
C LEU A 498 2.48 -24.64 -17.72
N ILE A 499 2.80 -23.52 -18.38
CA ILE A 499 3.81 -22.57 -17.90
C ILE A 499 3.24 -21.84 -16.67
N SER A 500 1.97 -21.42 -16.78
CA SER A 500 1.21 -20.87 -15.67
C SER A 500 1.17 -21.81 -14.48
N LEU A 501 0.82 -23.09 -14.71
CA LEU A 501 0.78 -24.10 -13.64
C LEU A 501 2.15 -24.28 -12.98
N LYS A 502 3.23 -24.38 -13.78
CA LYS A 502 4.60 -24.53 -13.27
C LYS A 502 4.99 -23.39 -12.34
N ILE A 503 4.73 -22.15 -12.75
CA ILE A 503 5.08 -20.97 -11.96
C ILE A 503 4.20 -20.90 -10.71
N GLY A 504 2.90 -21.19 -10.82
CA GLY A 504 2.00 -21.27 -9.68
C GLY A 504 2.50 -22.27 -8.63
N LEU A 505 2.78 -23.50 -9.03
CA LEU A 505 3.33 -24.52 -8.13
C LEU A 505 4.67 -24.09 -7.53
N ARG A 506 5.56 -23.47 -8.31
CA ARG A 506 6.87 -23.05 -7.81
C ARG A 506 6.79 -21.94 -6.76
N TYR A 507 5.99 -20.90 -7.00
CA TYR A 507 6.03 -19.68 -6.20
C TYR A 507 4.85 -19.50 -5.24
N LEU A 508 3.77 -20.28 -5.33
CA LEU A 508 2.68 -20.17 -4.36
C LEU A 508 2.94 -20.98 -3.10
N PRO A 509 2.30 -20.62 -1.95
CA PRO A 509 2.33 -21.44 -0.75
C PRO A 509 1.81 -22.87 -1.01
N LEU A 510 2.20 -23.79 -0.12
CA LEU A 510 1.85 -25.21 -0.25
C LEU A 510 0.33 -25.43 -0.29
N GLU A 511 -0.42 -24.67 0.50
CA GLU A 511 -1.88 -24.76 0.59
C GLU A 511 -2.55 -24.48 -0.76
N PHE A 512 -2.04 -23.51 -1.52
CA PHE A 512 -2.54 -23.20 -2.86
C PHE A 512 -2.10 -24.22 -3.89
N CYS A 513 -0.95 -24.87 -3.71
CA CYS A 513 -0.51 -25.94 -4.60
C CYS A 513 -1.49 -27.12 -4.60
N HIS A 514 -2.12 -27.42 -3.46
CA HIS A 514 -3.19 -28.42 -3.39
C HIS A 514 -4.37 -28.04 -4.29
N ILE A 515 -4.88 -26.81 -4.14
CA ILE A 515 -6.02 -26.31 -4.91
C ILE A 515 -5.71 -26.30 -6.41
N LEU A 516 -4.52 -25.84 -6.80
CA LEU A 516 -4.10 -25.85 -8.20
C LEU A 516 -4.01 -27.26 -8.78
N CYS A 517 -3.49 -28.21 -8.02
CA CYS A 517 -3.36 -29.60 -8.47
C CYS A 517 -4.72 -30.29 -8.61
N GLU A 518 -5.64 -30.05 -7.68
CA GLU A 518 -7.01 -30.58 -7.74
C GLU A 518 -7.76 -29.99 -8.94
N GLN A 519 -7.71 -28.67 -9.12
CA GLN A 519 -8.34 -28.02 -10.29
C GLN A 519 -7.71 -28.48 -11.61
N TYR A 520 -6.38 -28.65 -11.65
CA TYR A 520 -5.71 -29.22 -12.81
C TYR A 520 -6.21 -30.64 -13.08
N HIS A 521 -6.37 -31.46 -12.04
CA HIS A 521 -6.90 -32.82 -12.14
C HIS A 521 -8.32 -32.82 -12.75
N ASP A 522 -9.19 -31.93 -12.30
CA ASP A 522 -10.55 -31.81 -12.83
C ASP A 522 -10.60 -31.28 -14.27
N ASN A 523 -9.60 -30.49 -14.69
CA ASN A 523 -9.49 -29.90 -16.03
C ASN A 523 -8.56 -30.68 -16.98
N GLN A 524 -8.17 -31.91 -16.65
CA GLN A 524 -7.20 -32.70 -17.42
C GLN A 524 -7.55 -32.84 -18.91
N SER A 525 -8.84 -32.81 -19.27
CA SER A 525 -9.28 -32.88 -20.66
C SER A 525 -8.80 -31.71 -21.53
N LYS A 526 -8.40 -30.58 -20.91
CA LYS A 526 -7.92 -29.38 -21.60
C LYS A 526 -6.40 -29.36 -21.78
N PHE A 527 -5.64 -29.95 -20.84
CA PHE A 527 -4.17 -29.82 -20.79
C PHE A 527 -3.50 -31.15 -20.48
N PHE A 528 -3.02 -31.82 -21.53
CA PHE A 528 -2.31 -33.08 -21.41
C PHE A 528 -0.82 -32.87 -21.13
N ILE A 529 -0.33 -33.23 -19.94
CA ILE A 529 1.10 -33.20 -19.58
C ILE A 529 1.77 -34.48 -20.05
N ASN A 530 2.61 -34.41 -21.09
CA ASN A 530 3.45 -35.56 -21.46
C ASN A 530 4.60 -35.79 -20.46
N GLY A 531 5.28 -36.94 -20.54
CA GLY A 531 6.35 -37.28 -19.59
C GLY A 531 7.50 -36.25 -19.50
N SER A 532 7.83 -35.56 -20.60
CA SER A 532 8.84 -34.49 -20.57
C SER A 532 8.34 -33.25 -19.83
N GLN A 533 7.08 -32.85 -20.03
CA GLN A 533 6.47 -31.72 -19.32
C GLN A 533 6.28 -32.03 -17.83
N PHE A 534 5.93 -33.28 -17.49
CA PHE A 534 5.90 -33.72 -16.10
C PHE A 534 7.27 -33.54 -15.46
N ALA A 535 8.33 -34.03 -16.13
CA ALA A 535 9.68 -33.96 -15.60
C ALA A 535 10.15 -32.49 -15.41
N ASP A 536 9.82 -31.61 -16.35
CA ASP A 536 10.14 -30.18 -16.27
C ASP A 536 9.42 -29.47 -15.10
N ILE A 537 8.13 -29.78 -14.89
CA ILE A 537 7.37 -29.23 -13.76
C ILE A 537 7.91 -29.81 -12.46
N TYR A 538 7.86 -31.14 -12.31
CA TYR A 538 8.20 -31.88 -11.09
C TYR A 538 9.63 -31.56 -10.61
N GLY A 539 10.61 -31.55 -11.52
CA GLY A 539 12.00 -31.26 -11.19
C GLY A 539 12.26 -29.82 -10.75
N SER A 540 11.32 -28.90 -10.96
CA SER A 540 11.43 -27.50 -10.52
C SER A 540 10.78 -27.22 -9.16
N LEU A 541 10.12 -28.21 -8.55
CA LEU A 541 9.38 -28.08 -7.30
C LEU A 541 10.20 -28.54 -6.09
N GLU A 542 9.90 -27.98 -4.93
CA GLU A 542 10.40 -28.43 -3.63
C GLU A 542 9.75 -29.77 -3.21
N PRO A 543 10.38 -30.57 -2.33
CA PRO A 543 9.93 -31.93 -2.00
C PRO A 543 8.47 -32.04 -1.52
N GLU A 544 7.99 -31.08 -0.73
CA GLU A 544 6.61 -31.06 -0.24
C GLU A 544 5.62 -30.87 -1.39
N LYS A 545 5.93 -29.94 -2.29
CA LYS A 545 5.11 -29.65 -3.48
C LYS A 545 5.20 -30.75 -4.53
N GLN A 546 6.35 -31.41 -4.68
CA GLN A 546 6.50 -32.62 -5.49
C GLN A 546 5.53 -33.71 -5.04
N THR A 547 5.41 -33.93 -3.73
CA THR A 547 4.48 -34.92 -3.16
C THR A 547 3.03 -34.59 -3.53
N VAL A 548 2.62 -33.33 -3.39
CA VAL A 548 1.27 -32.87 -3.74
C VAL A 548 1.00 -33.01 -5.24
N PHE A 549 1.95 -32.57 -6.06
CA PHE A 549 1.81 -32.62 -7.52
C PHE A 549 1.73 -34.07 -8.02
N TYR A 550 2.65 -34.95 -7.60
CA TYR A 550 2.63 -36.37 -7.98
C TYR A 550 1.33 -37.04 -7.58
N LYS A 551 0.86 -36.84 -6.34
CA LYS A 551 -0.38 -37.45 -5.85
C LYS A 551 -1.57 -37.17 -6.78
N ASN A 552 -1.65 -35.98 -7.36
CA ASN A 552 -2.75 -35.56 -8.22
C ASN A 552 -2.61 -35.98 -9.69
N VAL A 553 -1.39 -36.29 -10.15
CA VAL A 553 -1.13 -36.68 -11.55
C VAL A 553 -0.74 -38.16 -11.74
N ALA A 554 -0.50 -38.90 -10.65
CA ALA A 554 -0.02 -40.29 -10.70
C ALA A 554 -0.96 -41.27 -11.43
N ASP A 555 -2.26 -40.96 -11.49
CA ASP A 555 -3.24 -41.81 -12.16
C ASP A 555 -3.31 -41.56 -13.67
N ILE A 556 -3.01 -40.34 -14.12
CA ILE A 556 -2.96 -39.99 -15.55
C ILE A 556 -1.58 -40.13 -16.19
N LEU A 557 -0.53 -40.14 -15.37
CA LEU A 557 0.85 -40.23 -15.84
C LEU A 557 1.12 -41.47 -16.73
N PRO A 558 0.56 -42.67 -16.47
CA PRO A 558 0.69 -43.82 -17.37
C PRO A 558 0.06 -43.59 -18.77
N GLU A 559 -0.91 -42.68 -18.87
CA GLU A 559 -1.53 -42.30 -20.14
C GLU A 559 -0.72 -41.30 -20.93
N SER A 560 0.08 -40.50 -20.24
CA SER A 560 0.78 -39.39 -20.85
C SER A 560 2.19 -39.66 -21.34
N ILE A 561 2.77 -40.77 -20.91
CA ILE A 561 4.08 -41.23 -21.34
C ILE A 561 3.95 -41.96 -22.68
N LYS A 562 4.50 -41.37 -23.74
CA LYS A 562 4.37 -41.86 -25.12
C LYS A 562 5.49 -42.80 -25.57
N ASN A 563 6.66 -42.72 -24.95
CA ASN A 563 7.84 -43.50 -25.33
C ASN A 563 8.79 -43.68 -24.14
N GLY A 564 9.77 -44.56 -24.32
CA GLY A 564 10.80 -44.91 -23.35
C GLY A 564 11.64 -43.71 -22.91
N ARG A 565 11.98 -42.78 -23.81
CA ARG A 565 12.70 -41.56 -23.43
C ARG A 565 11.91 -40.70 -22.44
N GLN A 566 10.62 -40.47 -22.70
CA GLN A 566 9.75 -39.75 -21.77
C GLN A 566 9.63 -40.49 -20.44
N LEU A 567 9.52 -41.83 -20.47
CA LEU A 567 9.49 -42.66 -19.27
C LEU A 567 10.78 -42.46 -18.46
N GLY A 568 11.94 -42.51 -19.11
CA GLY A 568 13.23 -42.32 -18.42
C GLY A 568 13.36 -40.98 -17.73
N TYR A 569 12.88 -39.89 -18.34
CA TYR A 569 12.85 -38.57 -17.69
C TYR A 569 11.96 -38.53 -16.45
N VAL A 570 10.80 -39.20 -16.50
CA VAL A 570 9.91 -39.30 -15.35
C VAL A 570 10.56 -40.12 -14.24
N LEU A 571 11.04 -41.33 -14.56
CA LEU A 571 11.59 -42.26 -13.57
C LEU A 571 12.83 -41.72 -12.86
N ALA A 572 13.66 -40.92 -13.54
CA ALA A 572 14.84 -40.31 -12.95
C ALA A 572 14.54 -39.36 -11.77
N LEU A 573 13.30 -38.86 -11.69
CA LEU A 573 12.87 -37.91 -10.66
C LEU A 573 12.06 -38.54 -9.53
N LEU A 574 11.60 -39.77 -9.70
CA LEU A 574 10.72 -40.44 -8.73
C LEU A 574 11.53 -41.20 -7.68
N ASP A 575 10.97 -41.29 -6.47
CA ASP A 575 11.51 -42.20 -5.46
C ASP A 575 11.27 -43.67 -5.86
N ALA A 576 11.95 -44.60 -5.17
CA ALA A 576 11.89 -46.02 -5.50
C ALA A 576 10.44 -46.58 -5.50
N LYS A 577 9.59 -46.14 -4.58
CA LYS A 577 8.22 -46.63 -4.43
C LYS A 577 7.30 -46.06 -5.51
N GLN A 578 7.42 -44.77 -5.80
CA GLN A 578 6.70 -44.09 -6.88
C GLN A 578 7.06 -44.67 -8.24
N MET A 579 8.36 -44.90 -8.47
CA MET A 579 8.91 -45.50 -9.69
C MET A 579 8.37 -46.93 -9.90
N GLU A 580 8.45 -47.80 -8.88
CA GLU A 580 7.90 -49.16 -8.94
C GLU A 580 6.40 -49.16 -9.25
N THR A 581 5.64 -48.28 -8.58
CA THR A 581 4.20 -48.14 -8.78
C THR A 581 3.86 -47.73 -10.22
N LEU A 582 4.57 -46.73 -10.76
CA LEU A 582 4.39 -46.27 -12.14
C LEU A 582 4.75 -47.37 -13.16
N CYS A 583 5.90 -48.03 -12.99
CA CYS A 583 6.33 -49.10 -13.88
C CYS A 583 5.31 -50.24 -13.92
N ARG A 584 4.76 -50.65 -12.77
CA ARG A 584 3.72 -51.69 -12.72
C ARG A 584 2.46 -51.32 -13.50
N LYS A 585 1.98 -50.08 -13.35
CA LYS A 585 0.83 -49.58 -14.14
C LYS A 585 1.11 -49.60 -15.65
N LEU A 586 2.36 -49.44 -16.06
CA LEU A 586 2.75 -49.42 -17.48
C LEU A 586 2.97 -50.81 -18.09
N VAL A 587 3.36 -51.81 -17.30
CA VAL A 587 3.56 -53.20 -17.77
C VAL A 587 2.28 -53.79 -18.36
N ASP A 588 1.13 -53.48 -17.75
CA ASP A 588 -0.17 -54.01 -18.17
C ASP A 588 -0.76 -53.30 -19.39
N LYS A 589 -0.16 -52.18 -19.83
CA LYS A 589 -0.68 -51.36 -20.92
C LYS A 589 -0.12 -51.81 -22.27
N ARG A 590 -1.00 -52.16 -23.21
CA ARG A 590 -0.61 -52.53 -24.59
C ARG A 590 -1.43 -51.76 -25.65
N PRO A 591 -0.79 -51.06 -26.60
CA PRO A 591 0.63 -50.75 -26.65
C PRO A 591 1.01 -49.76 -25.53
N GLY A 592 2.04 -50.10 -24.76
CA GLY A 592 2.62 -49.24 -23.72
C GLY A 592 3.82 -48.45 -24.26
N PRO A 593 4.42 -47.56 -23.45
CA PRO A 593 5.59 -46.78 -23.85
C PRO A 593 6.83 -47.63 -24.13
N ILE A 594 6.88 -48.85 -23.58
CA ILE A 594 7.93 -49.84 -23.80
C ILE A 594 7.40 -50.94 -24.72
N PHE A 595 7.53 -50.74 -26.02
CA PHE A 595 7.10 -51.70 -27.05
C PHE A 595 8.26 -52.35 -27.81
N SER A 596 9.50 -51.93 -27.56
CA SER A 596 10.72 -52.48 -28.15
C SER A 596 11.88 -52.46 -27.16
N GLY A 597 12.92 -53.25 -27.43
CA GLY A 597 14.17 -53.22 -26.67
C GLY A 597 14.83 -51.83 -26.66
N PHE A 598 14.81 -51.13 -27.79
CA PHE A 598 15.29 -49.76 -27.88
C PHE A 598 14.56 -48.80 -26.92
N GLU A 599 13.23 -48.86 -26.85
CA GLU A 599 12.44 -48.03 -25.93
C GLU A 599 12.76 -48.36 -24.46
N PHE A 600 12.92 -49.64 -24.13
CA PHE A 600 13.36 -50.05 -22.78
C PHE A 600 14.71 -49.42 -22.43
N CYS A 601 15.67 -49.48 -23.36
CA CYS A 601 17.00 -48.90 -23.16
C CYS A 601 16.93 -47.38 -22.96
N GLN A 602 16.11 -46.67 -23.74
CA GLN A 602 15.89 -45.24 -23.56
C GLN A 602 15.30 -44.90 -22.19
N ALA A 603 14.45 -45.75 -21.63
CA ALA A 603 13.86 -45.54 -20.31
C ALA A 603 14.87 -45.75 -19.17
N ILE A 604 15.76 -46.74 -19.28
CA ILE A 604 16.74 -47.02 -18.21
C ILE A 604 18.04 -46.22 -18.33
N PHE A 605 18.33 -45.65 -19.50
CA PHE A 605 19.54 -44.87 -19.76
C PHE A 605 19.81 -43.73 -18.74
N PRO A 606 18.84 -42.85 -18.43
CA PRO A 606 19.09 -41.72 -17.52
C PRO A 606 19.15 -42.11 -16.04
N LEU A 607 18.88 -43.38 -15.70
CA LEU A 607 18.70 -43.84 -14.32
C LEU A 607 20.01 -44.25 -13.67
N ASP A 608 20.10 -44.13 -12.36
CA ASP A 608 21.20 -44.69 -11.57
C ASP A 608 21.09 -46.24 -11.45
N PRO A 609 22.15 -46.94 -11.00
CA PRO A 609 22.13 -48.41 -10.93
C PRO A 609 20.97 -49.01 -10.10
N GLN A 610 20.56 -48.37 -9.00
CA GLN A 610 19.48 -48.88 -8.14
C GLN A 610 18.11 -48.67 -8.81
N GLN A 611 17.92 -47.51 -9.44
CA GLN A 611 16.74 -47.23 -10.24
C GLN A 611 16.63 -48.20 -11.42
N ARG A 612 17.73 -48.45 -12.15
CA ARG A 612 17.78 -49.42 -13.26
C ARG A 612 17.37 -50.81 -12.81
N LYS A 613 17.87 -51.28 -11.66
CA LYS A 613 17.49 -52.57 -11.09
C LYS A 613 15.99 -52.66 -10.84
N THR A 614 15.41 -51.62 -10.24
CA THR A 614 13.96 -51.58 -9.96
C THR A 614 13.14 -51.64 -11.24
N VAL A 615 13.52 -50.87 -12.27
CA VAL A 615 12.82 -50.90 -13.57
C VAL A 615 13.00 -52.25 -14.26
N PHE A 616 14.21 -52.81 -14.22
CA PHE A 616 14.50 -54.14 -14.75
C PHE A 616 13.61 -55.18 -14.09
N ASP A 617 13.56 -55.26 -12.76
CA ASP A 617 12.76 -56.25 -12.03
C ASP A 617 11.27 -56.20 -12.40
N VAL A 618 10.72 -55.00 -12.63
CA VAL A 618 9.32 -54.82 -13.02
C VAL A 618 9.06 -55.25 -14.47
N PHE A 619 9.92 -54.87 -15.42
CA PHE A 619 9.72 -55.19 -16.84
C PHE A 619 10.26 -56.58 -17.25
N ARG A 620 11.15 -57.18 -16.44
CA ARG A 620 11.87 -58.43 -16.71
C ARG A 620 11.01 -59.54 -17.31
N PRO A 621 9.80 -59.87 -16.78
CA PRO A 621 8.98 -60.93 -17.34
C PRO A 621 8.59 -60.72 -18.83
N GLY A 622 8.43 -59.46 -19.23
CA GLY A 622 8.07 -59.06 -20.60
C GLY A 622 9.26 -58.73 -21.50
N LEU A 623 10.45 -58.49 -20.95
CA LEU A 623 11.63 -58.06 -21.72
C LEU A 623 11.98 -59.00 -22.89
N PRO A 624 12.02 -60.33 -22.73
CA PRO A 624 12.28 -61.21 -23.86
C PRO A 624 11.32 -60.99 -25.03
N ASP A 625 10.08 -60.57 -24.77
CA ASP A 625 9.10 -60.44 -25.83
C ASP A 625 9.29 -59.20 -26.70
N ILE A 626 9.96 -58.16 -26.18
CA ILE A 626 10.20 -56.89 -26.89
C ILE A 626 11.62 -56.79 -27.46
N LEU A 627 12.54 -57.70 -27.09
CA LEU A 627 13.89 -57.81 -27.61
C LEU A 627 13.86 -58.60 -28.93
N THR A 628 13.76 -57.88 -30.05
CA THR A 628 13.44 -58.49 -31.36
C THR A 628 14.64 -58.73 -32.25
N ASN A 629 15.81 -58.20 -31.90
CA ASN A 629 17.04 -58.29 -32.66
C ASN A 629 18.27 -58.22 -31.74
N ASP A 630 19.44 -58.53 -32.30
CA ASP A 630 20.72 -58.53 -31.58
C ASP A 630 21.11 -57.15 -31.02
N ALA A 631 20.79 -56.06 -31.74
CA ALA A 631 21.09 -54.72 -31.30
C ALA A 631 20.28 -54.33 -30.05
N ASP A 632 18.99 -54.67 -30.00
CA ASP A 632 18.13 -54.48 -28.84
C ASP A 632 18.68 -55.23 -27.61
N PHE A 633 19.07 -56.49 -27.79
CA PHE A 633 19.60 -57.34 -26.72
C PHE A 633 20.94 -56.83 -26.19
N SER A 634 21.87 -56.53 -27.09
CA SER A 634 23.17 -55.96 -26.76
C SER A 634 23.06 -54.61 -26.03
N LEU A 635 22.14 -53.74 -26.48
CA LEU A 635 21.91 -52.45 -25.86
C LEU A 635 21.32 -52.60 -24.45
N ALA A 636 20.38 -53.53 -24.25
CA ALA A 636 19.82 -53.80 -22.93
C ALA A 636 20.89 -54.30 -21.96
N LEU A 637 21.72 -55.26 -22.37
CA LEU A 637 22.80 -55.79 -21.54
C LEU A 637 23.81 -54.70 -21.12
N ARG A 638 24.10 -53.74 -22.00
CA ARG A 638 25.04 -52.64 -21.73
C ARG A 638 24.64 -51.77 -20.54
N HIS A 639 23.35 -51.66 -20.25
CA HIS A 639 22.84 -50.79 -19.19
C HIS A 639 22.51 -51.53 -17.87
N LEU A 640 22.55 -52.86 -17.89
CA LEU A 640 22.23 -53.73 -16.75
C LEU A 640 23.49 -54.14 -15.94
N SER A 641 23.29 -54.44 -14.66
CA SER A 641 24.34 -55.01 -13.81
C SER A 641 24.70 -56.43 -14.26
N SER A 642 25.87 -56.96 -13.88
CA SER A 642 26.27 -58.33 -14.23
C SER A 642 25.27 -59.40 -13.74
N GLU A 643 24.63 -59.16 -12.59
CA GLU A 643 23.58 -60.02 -12.05
C GLU A 643 22.32 -59.98 -12.91
N ASP A 644 21.86 -58.78 -13.27
CA ASP A 644 20.66 -58.56 -14.08
C ASP A 644 20.87 -59.05 -15.53
N GLN A 645 22.08 -58.89 -16.08
CA GLN A 645 22.47 -59.46 -17.37
C GLN A 645 22.37 -60.99 -17.36
N THR A 646 22.86 -61.63 -16.29
CA THR A 646 22.79 -63.09 -16.13
C THR A 646 21.34 -63.55 -16.03
N SER A 647 20.53 -62.82 -15.26
CA SER A 647 19.09 -63.03 -15.13
C SER A 647 18.36 -62.93 -16.47
N LEU A 648 18.63 -61.87 -17.26
CA LEU A 648 18.01 -61.69 -18.57
C LEU A 648 18.41 -62.79 -19.56
N ARG A 649 19.69 -63.18 -19.59
CA ARG A 649 20.18 -64.32 -20.40
C ARG A 649 19.44 -65.61 -20.05
N GLN A 650 19.25 -65.86 -18.75
CA GLN A 650 18.54 -67.04 -18.28
C GLN A 650 17.07 -67.02 -18.72
N ASP A 651 16.38 -65.89 -18.60
CA ASP A 651 14.98 -65.76 -19.03
C ASP A 651 14.83 -65.98 -20.54
N MET A 652 15.77 -65.46 -21.34
CA MET A 652 15.85 -65.70 -22.79
C MET A 652 16.06 -67.19 -23.11
N ARG A 653 16.97 -67.87 -22.41
CA ARG A 653 17.19 -69.32 -22.55
C ARG A 653 15.96 -70.13 -22.19
N CYS A 654 15.32 -69.80 -21.07
CA CYS A 654 14.09 -70.44 -20.62
C CYS A 654 12.97 -70.32 -21.66
N LYS A 655 12.73 -69.13 -22.20
CA LYS A 655 11.73 -68.92 -23.26
C LYS A 655 12.12 -69.54 -24.59
N ALA A 656 13.43 -69.68 -24.88
CA ALA A 656 13.94 -70.38 -26.05
C ALA A 656 14.12 -71.90 -25.84
N HIS A 657 13.69 -72.49 -24.72
CA HIS A 657 13.88 -73.91 -24.44
C HIS A 657 15.32 -74.41 -24.67
N ILE A 658 16.32 -73.57 -24.38
CA ILE A 658 17.74 -73.91 -24.53
C ILE A 658 18.22 -74.61 -23.26
N ASP A 659 18.85 -75.78 -23.40
CA ASP A 659 19.37 -76.54 -22.27
C ASP A 659 20.39 -75.72 -21.46
N SER A 660 20.31 -75.82 -20.14
CA SER A 660 21.16 -75.06 -19.21
C SER A 660 22.66 -75.32 -19.36
N GLY A 661 23.04 -76.43 -20.03
CA GLY A 661 24.42 -76.80 -20.31
C GLY A 661 24.99 -76.29 -21.65
N GLU A 662 24.18 -75.62 -22.48
CA GLU A 662 24.64 -75.12 -23.78
C GLU A 662 25.23 -73.70 -23.65
N GLU A 663 26.52 -73.56 -23.93
CA GLU A 663 27.20 -72.27 -24.01
C GLU A 663 26.93 -71.61 -25.37
N LEU A 664 26.18 -70.52 -25.35
CA LEU A 664 25.89 -69.69 -26.52
C LEU A 664 26.45 -68.28 -26.29
N SER A 665 27.01 -67.68 -27.34
CA SER A 665 27.26 -66.23 -27.35
C SER A 665 25.94 -65.45 -27.28
N ASP A 666 26.00 -64.18 -26.90
CA ASP A 666 24.80 -63.31 -26.83
C ASP A 666 24.08 -63.24 -28.20
N GLU A 667 24.83 -63.15 -29.30
CA GLU A 667 24.33 -63.18 -30.69
C GLU A 667 23.67 -64.53 -31.05
N GLN A 668 24.27 -65.65 -30.64
CA GLN A 668 23.70 -66.99 -30.89
C GLN A 668 22.41 -67.20 -30.09
N LEU A 669 22.37 -66.71 -28.85
CA LEU A 669 21.21 -66.79 -27.96
C LEU A 669 20.01 -66.02 -28.54
N ILE A 670 20.20 -64.76 -28.91
CA ILE A 670 19.13 -63.94 -29.49
C ILE A 670 18.68 -64.46 -30.85
N THR A 671 19.61 -64.92 -31.69
CA THR A 671 19.29 -65.52 -33.00
C THR A 671 18.41 -66.75 -32.85
N ARG A 672 18.74 -67.66 -31.92
CA ARG A 672 17.93 -68.86 -31.65
C ARG A 672 16.58 -68.52 -31.03
N PHE A 673 16.54 -67.57 -30.09
CA PHE A 673 15.30 -67.09 -29.49
C PHE A 673 14.34 -66.54 -30.56
N ILE A 674 14.83 -65.68 -31.46
CA ILE A 674 14.05 -65.13 -32.57
C ILE A 674 13.58 -66.25 -33.52
N ALA A 675 14.47 -67.19 -33.84
CA ALA A 675 14.14 -68.31 -34.73
C ALA A 675 13.01 -69.20 -34.17
N GLN A 676 12.89 -69.35 -32.85
CA GLN A 676 11.79 -70.08 -32.21
C GLN A 676 10.50 -69.28 -32.11
N LYS A 677 10.60 -67.96 -31.92
CA LYS A 677 9.44 -67.07 -31.83
C LYS A 677 8.74 -66.88 -33.17
N GLN A 678 9.39 -67.23 -34.29
CA GLN A 678 8.78 -67.37 -35.61
C GLN A 678 8.21 -68.79 -35.79
N PRO A 679 6.92 -69.06 -35.47
CA PRO A 679 6.29 -70.29 -35.93
C PRO A 679 6.32 -70.34 -37.47
N GLN A 680 6.38 -71.54 -38.03
CA GLN A 680 6.53 -71.92 -39.44
C GLN A 680 5.49 -71.32 -40.44
N HIS A 681 4.75 -70.27 -40.10
CA HIS A 681 3.81 -69.58 -40.97
C HIS A 681 4.46 -68.55 -41.92
N ALA A 682 5.77 -68.30 -41.84
CA ALA A 682 6.47 -67.41 -42.77
C ALA A 682 6.90 -68.07 -44.10
N ARG A 683 6.51 -69.32 -44.39
CA ARG A 683 6.78 -69.94 -45.70
C ARG A 683 5.74 -69.66 -46.80
N SER A 684 4.67 -68.89 -46.56
CA SER A 684 3.67 -68.60 -47.60
C SER A 684 3.53 -67.14 -48.05
N ASN A 685 4.19 -66.15 -47.44
CA ASN A 685 4.01 -64.73 -47.81
C ASN A 685 5.31 -63.99 -48.20
N PHE A 686 6.38 -64.72 -48.53
CA PHE A 686 7.69 -64.17 -48.90
C PHE A 686 7.77 -63.56 -50.32
N THR A 687 6.69 -62.95 -50.81
CA THR A 687 6.67 -62.23 -52.10
C THR A 687 6.08 -60.82 -52.06
N PHE A 688 5.72 -60.27 -50.88
CA PHE A 688 5.05 -58.96 -50.83
C PHE A 688 5.84 -57.79 -50.21
N PHE A 689 6.94 -58.00 -49.49
CA PHE A 689 7.62 -56.90 -48.74
C PHE A 689 9.00 -56.46 -49.25
N ASP A 690 9.39 -56.81 -50.48
CA ASP A 690 10.65 -56.35 -51.08
C ASP A 690 10.60 -54.91 -51.66
N HIS A 691 9.60 -54.10 -51.30
CA HIS A 691 9.41 -52.75 -51.85
C HIS A 691 9.42 -51.58 -50.86
N THR A 692 9.71 -51.78 -49.57
CA THR A 692 9.80 -50.66 -48.61
C THR A 692 11.11 -50.55 -47.84
N ARG A 693 12.14 -51.35 -48.16
CA ARG A 693 13.52 -51.12 -47.69
C ARG A 693 14.29 -50.13 -48.58
N GLN A 694 13.74 -48.92 -48.72
CA GLN A 694 14.48 -47.75 -49.17
C GLN A 694 13.95 -46.51 -48.43
N ILE A 695 14.16 -46.43 -47.12
CA ILE A 695 14.18 -45.13 -46.44
C ILE A 695 15.38 -45.14 -45.48
N ASN A 696 16.29 -44.21 -45.75
CA ASN A 696 17.52 -43.93 -45.03
C ASN A 696 17.24 -43.59 -43.56
N ASP A 697 17.92 -44.28 -42.65
CA ASP A 697 18.10 -43.80 -41.28
C ASP A 697 19.61 -43.72 -40.98
N SER A 698 20.22 -42.61 -41.40
CA SER A 698 21.66 -42.35 -41.26
C SER A 698 22.05 -42.05 -39.81
N TYR A 699 21.09 -41.88 -38.91
CA TYR A 699 21.33 -41.47 -37.53
C TYR A 699 21.89 -42.61 -36.65
N LEU A 700 21.43 -43.85 -36.86
CA LEU A 700 21.89 -45.02 -36.09
C LEU A 700 23.32 -45.45 -36.43
N ARG A 701 23.80 -45.17 -37.66
CA ARG A 701 25.18 -45.47 -38.06
C ARG A 701 26.20 -44.56 -37.38
N ASP A 702 25.88 -43.27 -37.25
CA ASP A 702 26.77 -42.27 -36.63
C ASP A 702 26.87 -42.44 -35.10
N LEU A 703 25.86 -43.05 -34.47
CA LEU A 703 25.85 -43.33 -33.03
C LEU A 703 26.64 -44.61 -32.65
N LEU A 704 26.72 -45.59 -33.56
CA LEU A 704 27.37 -46.89 -33.30
C LEU A 704 28.87 -46.92 -33.65
N PHE A 705 29.33 -46.04 -34.54
CA PHE A 705 30.73 -46.00 -34.98
C PHE A 705 31.27 -44.58 -34.80
N GLY A 706 31.85 -44.31 -33.63
CA GLY A 706 32.36 -42.99 -33.25
C GLY A 706 33.21 -42.32 -34.34
N LYS A 707 32.90 -41.06 -34.66
CA LYS A 707 33.67 -40.25 -35.60
C LYS A 707 35.08 -40.03 -35.06
N LYS A 708 36.08 -40.38 -35.88
CA LYS A 708 37.44 -39.87 -35.77
C LYS A 708 37.47 -38.40 -36.17
N ASP A 709 38.15 -37.60 -35.37
CA ASP A 709 38.43 -36.19 -35.62
C ASP A 709 39.12 -35.94 -36.95
N ALA A 710 38.75 -34.85 -37.61
CA ALA A 710 39.62 -34.10 -38.49
C ALA A 710 39.32 -32.60 -38.36
N HIS A 711 40.34 -31.91 -37.88
CA HIS A 711 40.45 -30.47 -37.68
C HIS A 711 40.43 -29.66 -38.99
N ASN A 712 39.93 -28.42 -38.83
CA ASN A 712 40.42 -27.14 -39.34
C ASN A 712 40.09 -26.60 -40.75
N ASP A 713 39.58 -25.36 -40.65
CA ASP A 713 39.84 -24.14 -41.42
C ASP A 713 39.32 -24.01 -42.85
N SER A 714 38.29 -23.18 -43.04
CA SER A 714 38.50 -21.74 -43.32
C SER A 714 37.25 -21.05 -43.91
N MET A 715 37.22 -19.74 -43.70
CA MET A 715 36.47 -18.68 -44.38
C MET A 715 35.10 -18.24 -43.85
N SER A 716 35.20 -17.15 -43.08
CA SER A 716 34.31 -16.00 -43.07
C SER A 716 34.00 -15.45 -44.48
N ILE A 717 32.78 -14.91 -44.66
CA ILE A 717 32.48 -13.49 -44.97
C ILE A 717 30.95 -13.29 -45.10
N ASN A 718 30.49 -12.19 -44.48
CA ASN A 718 29.17 -11.54 -44.41
C ASN A 718 28.10 -12.14 -43.50
#